data_AF-A0A1M5Q6S1-F1
#
_entry.id   AF-A0A1M5Q6S1-F1
#
_cell.length_a   1.000
_cell.length_b   1.000
_cell.length_c   1.000
_cell.angle_alpha   90.00
_cell.angle_beta   90.00
_cell.angle_gamma   90.00
#
_symmetry.space_group_name_H-M   'P 1'
#
loop_
_entity.id
_entity.type
_entity.pdbx_description
1 polymer ?
#
loop_
_entity_poly.entity_id
_entity_poly.type
_entity_poly.pdbx_seq_one_letter_code
_entity_poly.pdbx_strand_id
1 'polypeptide(L)'
;MMAIERVLKDEDSSKVVLDYIMNPNKTDLVTGVNCVPETAFEEMLMVKAGYNKQEGRQFIHIVQSFHPAEQVTPQQVHEIGVRLAKEFERFSGFQIIVSTHLDREHLHNHFVFNTVNMETGLKWQQSPWQMQQLKDFSDELCKNYDLSIIEHKGTQRESTGEHRAKKREQSWMHELRLAVDACKQTSTGRADFISNMQKLGYQVNWTDTRKDITFTTPEGRKCRNLRLDKTLSKESLQEAFRLNKEFGDPKVMARQIGQLELATKVAKMMPVEDGVIVEQTIENEHRNGQGEIEIKDALITAEGNEFENHIEQDLLAGDAFEEDGSKENVIVDLQEIAYIMEWSDRYKEARTFLYGSKEVEQNVAEAYRLFLEEAQIGNALALHDLGRMHMDGLGVEMNPETAQEWYTKALIAFQAVERDKSGSYPQYRIGKMYAAGLGTPQNYEEAADWYEMAVARNHKYAQYSFAGLYYRGQGVEQSHTTAFLLYGKSAAQGNPYASYELAKMYRDGLGCNKDTEKADQYFKSAFIGFSALEADSHDDKLQYRLGQMLYMGTGTEKDAVRAVEYLEQSAKLGNVNAQYLLAKIYLEADSGLENVEKALEWLGKATENGNAQAQYALGKLYRDGNHVEKDIVKALALFKLSAEQENQFAQYALGKLYLFGEEIPQDAEAAVKWLSASVEQENNFAQYTLGKLYVEGKDVAKDVEAGLKLLTASAEQGNQFAQFQLGKIYLAGKEVEQDKALATHWLSLSAAQGNEYAQLLLEKMDSYNATEIDFLLVLMQFFSTQNHRQNQSRNYPLSHLEGHALREKILDLQFGSIMNWDKGQGYER
;
A
#
# COMPACT_ATOMS: atom_id res chain seq x y z
N MET A 1 17.74 3.15 33.50
CA MET A 1 16.71 4.12 33.06
C MET A 1 17.27 5.53 33.09
N MET A 2 17.11 6.33 32.03
CA MET A 2 17.56 7.72 31.99
C MET A 2 16.38 8.69 31.88
N ALA A 3 16.35 9.73 32.72
CA ALA A 3 15.28 10.74 32.69
C ALA A 3 15.82 12.13 33.05
N ILE A 4 15.25 13.17 32.41
CA ILE A 4 15.44 14.54 32.89
C ILE A 4 14.61 14.70 34.15
N GLU A 5 15.29 14.94 35.27
CA GLU A 5 14.62 15.19 36.54
C GLU A 5 14.17 16.67 36.63
N ARG A 6 15.04 17.61 36.23
CA ARG A 6 14.73 19.03 36.38
C ARG A 6 15.45 19.93 35.37
N VAL A 7 14.75 20.96 34.90
CA VAL A 7 15.33 22.11 34.21
C VAL A 7 15.39 23.28 35.18
N LEU A 8 16.59 23.72 35.53
CA LEU A 8 16.84 24.76 36.53
C LEU A 8 16.87 26.12 35.85
N LYS A 9 16.08 27.08 36.35
CA LYS A 9 15.78 28.35 35.65
C LYS A 9 16.37 29.59 36.33
N ASP A 10 16.96 29.41 37.50
CA ASP A 10 17.55 30.46 38.32
C ASP A 10 18.80 29.92 39.04
N GLU A 11 19.68 30.83 39.47
CA GLU A 11 20.97 30.50 40.08
C GLU A 11 20.83 29.84 41.45
N ASP A 12 19.82 30.23 42.23
CA ASP A 12 19.61 29.69 43.57
C ASP A 12 19.19 28.21 43.53
N SER A 13 18.18 27.87 42.72
CA SER A 13 17.77 26.47 42.52
C SER A 13 18.87 25.62 41.89
N SER A 14 19.68 26.24 41.06
CA SER A 14 20.86 25.64 40.43
C SER A 14 21.94 25.26 41.44
N LYS A 15 22.27 26.17 42.36
CA LYS A 15 23.23 25.93 43.44
C LYS A 15 22.73 24.86 44.40
N VAL A 16 21.46 24.91 44.79
CA VAL A 16 20.84 23.91 45.68
C VAL A 16 20.94 22.49 45.11
N VAL A 17 20.74 22.32 43.80
CA VAL A 17 20.85 20.99 43.18
C VAL A 17 22.31 20.54 43.06
N LEU A 18 23.24 21.45 42.77
CA LEU A 18 24.68 21.13 42.77
C LEU A 18 25.16 20.70 44.16
N ASP A 19 24.80 21.45 45.20
CA ASP A 19 25.13 21.12 46.59
C ASP A 19 24.50 19.79 47.02
N TYR A 20 23.28 19.50 46.55
CA TYR A 20 22.62 18.22 46.78
C TYR A 20 23.38 17.05 46.15
N ILE A 21 23.76 17.17 44.87
CA ILE A 21 24.41 16.04 44.18
C ILE A 21 25.85 15.82 44.65
N MET A 22 26.52 16.84 45.19
CA MET A 22 27.90 16.74 45.69
C MET A 22 27.99 16.53 47.21
N ASN A 23 26.88 16.23 47.89
CA ASN A 23 26.86 16.07 49.34
C ASN A 23 27.73 14.88 49.79
N PRO A 24 28.79 15.09 50.59
CA PRO A 24 29.69 14.02 51.05
C PRO A 24 28.99 12.91 51.85
N ASN A 25 27.82 13.18 52.44
CA ASN A 25 27.05 12.15 53.15
C ASN A 25 26.33 11.17 52.21
N LYS A 26 26.24 11.50 50.91
CA LYS A 26 25.51 10.71 49.89
C LYS A 26 26.45 10.04 48.89
N THR A 27 27.67 10.55 48.74
CA THR A 27 28.59 10.11 47.70
C THR A 27 30.02 10.60 47.96
N ASP A 28 31.00 9.75 47.64
CA ASP A 28 32.41 10.11 47.49
C ASP A 28 32.84 10.05 46.00
N LEU A 29 31.90 9.83 45.07
CA LEU A 29 32.13 9.60 43.65
C LEU A 29 31.57 10.78 42.85
N VAL A 30 32.39 11.82 42.69
CA VAL A 30 32.07 13.04 41.94
C VAL A 30 33.16 13.32 40.91
N THR A 31 32.76 13.52 39.66
CA THR A 31 33.67 13.86 38.55
C THR A 31 33.14 15.06 37.78
N GLY A 32 34.02 16.04 37.53
CA GLY A 32 33.75 17.15 36.62
C GLY A 32 34.29 16.88 35.22
N VAL A 33 33.48 17.13 34.21
CA VAL A 33 33.83 17.11 32.79
C VAL A 33 33.81 18.55 32.30
N ASN A 34 34.97 19.05 31.86
CA ASN A 34 35.21 20.45 31.48
C ASN A 34 35.00 21.49 32.61
N CYS A 35 34.94 21.04 33.86
CA CYS A 35 34.93 21.88 35.06
C CYS A 35 35.52 21.13 36.25
N VAL A 36 35.91 21.84 37.30
CA VAL A 36 36.36 21.26 38.58
C VAL A 36 35.17 21.20 39.54
N PRO A 37 34.82 20.05 40.16
CA PRO A 37 33.62 19.91 41.00
C PRO A 37 33.46 21.00 42.07
N GLU A 38 34.55 21.33 42.77
CA GLU A 38 34.55 22.28 43.88
C GLU A 38 34.25 23.72 43.45
N THR A 39 34.52 24.06 42.19
CA THR A 39 34.33 25.41 41.61
C THR A 39 33.35 25.42 40.44
N ALA A 40 32.64 24.31 40.22
CA ALA A 40 31.85 24.07 39.02
C ALA A 40 30.73 25.10 38.84
N PHE A 41 30.08 25.51 39.94
CA PHE A 41 29.00 26.48 39.89
C PHE A 41 29.50 27.84 39.38
N GLU A 42 30.59 28.34 39.96
CA GLU A 42 31.20 29.60 39.59
C GLU A 42 31.73 29.56 38.16
N GLU A 43 32.43 28.48 37.77
CA GLU A 43 32.93 28.29 36.40
C GLU A 43 31.81 28.28 35.36
N MET A 44 30.70 27.60 35.66
CA MET A 44 29.55 27.53 34.75
C MET A 44 28.84 28.88 34.60
N LEU A 45 28.76 29.68 35.67
CA LEU A 45 28.21 31.04 35.60
C LEU A 45 29.14 31.99 34.84
N MET A 46 30.46 31.85 34.96
CA MET A 46 31.42 32.64 34.19
C MET A 46 31.26 32.41 32.68
N VAL A 47 31.08 31.16 32.24
CA VAL A 47 30.81 30.85 30.82
C VAL A 47 29.51 31.51 30.36
N LYS A 48 28.46 31.48 31.18
CA LYS A 48 27.19 32.16 30.84
C LYS A 48 27.34 33.67 30.75
N ALA A 49 28.09 34.27 31.67
CA ALA A 49 28.40 35.70 31.66
C ALA A 49 29.16 36.07 30.38
N GLY A 50 30.18 35.29 30.01
CA GLY A 50 30.98 35.50 28.81
C GLY A 50 30.17 35.53 27.51
N TYR A 51 29.06 34.80 27.44
CA TYR A 51 28.15 34.78 26.28
C TYR A 51 26.86 35.58 26.46
N ASN A 52 26.73 36.39 27.52
CA ASN A 52 25.51 37.15 27.86
C ASN A 52 24.25 36.28 27.94
N LYS A 53 24.36 35.09 28.57
CA LYS A 53 23.30 34.06 28.68
C LYS A 53 22.94 33.73 30.13
N GLN A 54 22.97 34.75 30.98
CA GLN A 54 22.62 34.66 32.41
C GLN A 54 21.11 34.54 32.66
N GLU A 55 20.27 34.75 31.64
CA GLU A 55 18.80 34.61 31.77
C GLU A 55 18.25 33.31 31.15
N GLY A 56 17.16 32.80 31.76
CA GLY A 56 16.43 31.63 31.32
C GLY A 56 16.97 30.32 31.91
N ARG A 57 16.96 29.21 31.13
CA ARG A 57 17.43 27.90 31.61
C ARG A 57 18.92 27.97 31.99
N GLN A 58 19.22 27.80 33.28
CA GLN A 58 20.57 27.82 33.84
C GLN A 58 21.24 26.47 33.66
N PHE A 59 20.74 25.43 34.32
CA PHE A 59 21.30 24.08 34.25
C PHE A 59 20.23 23.04 33.98
N ILE A 60 20.69 21.84 33.62
CA ILE A 60 19.84 20.68 33.43
C ILE A 60 20.35 19.56 34.32
N HIS A 61 19.40 18.93 35.01
CA HIS A 61 19.63 17.81 35.90
C HIS A 61 19.01 16.55 35.29
N ILE A 62 19.86 15.55 35.02
CA ILE A 62 19.47 14.25 34.47
C ILE A 62 19.87 13.16 35.47
N VAL A 63 19.08 12.10 35.53
CA VAL A 63 19.36 10.92 36.35
C VAL A 63 19.43 9.67 35.49
N GLN A 64 20.43 8.84 35.75
CA GLN A 64 20.59 7.50 35.19
C GLN A 64 20.55 6.49 36.34
N SER A 65 19.49 5.69 36.41
CA SER A 65 19.27 4.71 37.49
C SER A 65 19.53 3.29 37.02
N PHE A 66 20.07 2.46 37.92
CA PHE A 66 20.39 1.05 37.73
C PHE A 66 19.51 0.21 38.65
N HIS A 67 19.02 -0.94 38.18
CA HIS A 67 18.10 -1.76 38.96
C HIS A 67 18.85 -2.46 40.13
N PRO A 68 18.29 -2.57 41.36
CA PRO A 68 18.99 -3.18 42.50
C PRO A 68 19.44 -4.64 42.30
N ALA A 69 18.79 -5.35 41.37
CA ALA A 69 19.14 -6.75 41.04
C ALA A 69 20.37 -6.87 40.14
N GLU A 70 20.84 -5.77 39.54
CA GLU A 70 22.07 -5.75 38.75
C GLU A 70 23.27 -5.85 39.70
N GLN A 71 24.18 -6.80 39.49
CA GLN A 71 25.38 -6.98 40.32
C GLN A 71 26.46 -5.94 39.99
N VAL A 72 26.13 -4.65 40.09
CA VAL A 72 27.02 -3.52 39.74
C VAL A 72 27.60 -2.84 40.97
N THR A 73 28.88 -2.48 40.87
CA THR A 73 29.55 -1.69 41.90
C THR A 73 29.33 -0.18 41.70
N PRO A 74 29.38 0.62 42.78
CA PRO A 74 29.36 2.08 42.69
C PRO A 74 30.38 2.67 41.70
N GLN A 75 31.58 2.10 41.64
CA GLN A 75 32.65 2.54 40.74
C GLN A 75 32.30 2.29 39.28
N GLN A 76 31.74 1.13 38.95
CA GLN A 76 31.28 0.81 37.59
C GLN A 76 30.14 1.74 37.16
N VAL A 77 29.17 1.98 38.06
CA VAL A 77 28.07 2.92 37.80
C VAL A 77 28.63 4.33 37.54
N HIS A 78 29.56 4.79 38.37
CA HIS A 78 30.20 6.09 38.17
C HIS A 78 30.97 6.18 36.85
N GLU A 79 31.73 5.14 36.51
CA GLU A 79 32.47 5.06 35.26
C GLU A 79 31.56 5.15 34.03
N ILE A 80 30.44 4.41 34.01
CA ILE A 80 29.44 4.49 32.95
C ILE A 80 28.92 5.93 32.80
N GLY A 81 28.65 6.61 33.91
CA GLY A 81 28.22 8.00 33.90
C GLY A 81 29.29 8.96 33.37
N VAL A 82 30.54 8.79 33.78
CA VAL A 82 31.65 9.63 33.29
C VAL A 82 31.89 9.41 31.79
N ARG A 83 31.82 8.17 31.32
CA ARG A 83 31.92 7.83 29.90
C ARG A 83 30.79 8.46 29.10
N LEU A 84 29.54 8.40 29.58
CA LEU A 84 28.42 9.10 28.96
C LEU A 84 28.68 10.61 28.82
N ALA A 85 29.16 11.25 29.88
CA ALA A 85 29.43 12.69 29.88
C ALA A 85 30.58 13.10 28.94
N LYS A 86 31.55 12.20 28.68
CA LYS A 86 32.73 12.47 27.84
C LYS A 86 32.57 12.03 26.38
N GLU A 87 31.97 10.87 26.16
CA GLU A 87 31.94 10.18 24.86
C GLU A 87 30.70 10.55 24.03
N PHE A 88 29.62 11.03 24.67
CA PHE A 88 28.45 11.49 23.92
C PHE A 88 28.77 12.79 23.18
N GLU A 89 28.90 12.71 21.86
CA GLU A 89 29.36 13.81 20.99
C GLU A 89 28.63 15.15 21.26
N ARG A 90 27.33 15.10 21.58
CA ARG A 90 26.51 16.29 21.79
C ARG A 90 26.70 16.97 23.15
N PHE A 91 27.46 16.34 24.05
CA PHE A 91 27.96 16.93 25.28
C PHE A 91 29.35 17.56 25.13
N SER A 92 29.98 17.44 23.95
CA SER A 92 31.24 18.11 23.66
C SER A 92 31.14 19.62 23.89
N GLY A 93 32.12 20.18 24.61
CA GLY A 93 32.16 21.59 24.99
C GLY A 93 31.12 22.03 26.04
N PHE A 94 30.40 21.11 26.69
CA PHE A 94 29.57 21.45 27.86
C PHE A 94 30.30 21.08 29.16
N GLN A 95 30.05 21.88 30.21
CA GLN A 95 30.57 21.61 31.55
C GLN A 95 29.55 20.75 32.30
N ILE A 96 29.96 19.59 32.81
CA ILE A 96 29.08 18.56 33.39
C ILE A 96 29.66 18.06 34.71
N ILE A 97 28.85 18.02 35.76
CA ILE A 97 29.14 17.28 37.00
C ILE A 97 28.39 15.96 36.96
N VAL A 98 29.14 14.87 37.13
CA VAL A 98 28.61 13.51 37.30
C VAL A 98 28.84 13.09 38.74
N SER A 99 27.79 12.63 39.42
CA SER A 99 27.87 12.16 40.81
C SER A 99 27.07 10.88 40.99
N THR A 100 27.59 9.90 41.72
CA THR A 100 26.90 8.61 41.96
C THR A 100 26.45 8.50 43.40
N HIS A 101 25.14 8.52 43.65
CA HIS A 101 24.58 8.50 45.00
C HIS A 101 24.46 7.06 45.53
N LEU A 102 24.81 6.90 46.82
CA LEU A 102 24.87 5.63 47.55
C LEU A 102 23.83 5.54 48.67
N ASP A 103 22.95 6.54 48.78
CA ASP A 103 22.00 6.72 49.89
C ASP A 103 20.67 5.96 49.70
N ARG A 104 20.53 5.22 48.60
CA ARG A 104 19.33 4.42 48.26
C ARG A 104 19.72 3.02 47.85
N GLU A 105 18.76 2.09 47.94
CA GLU A 105 18.95 0.68 47.53
C GLU A 105 19.32 0.51 46.06
N HIS A 106 18.95 1.46 45.19
CA HIS A 106 19.38 1.50 43.79
C HIS A 106 20.47 2.55 43.58
N LEU A 107 21.55 2.14 42.91
CA LEU A 107 22.60 3.06 42.46
C LEU A 107 22.09 3.93 41.32
N HIS A 108 22.47 5.20 41.32
CA HIS A 108 22.10 6.14 40.28
C HIS A 108 23.13 7.25 40.12
N ASN A 109 23.34 7.66 38.87
CA ASN A 109 24.13 8.81 38.51
C ASN A 109 23.25 10.05 38.37
N HIS A 110 23.68 11.15 38.96
CA HIS A 110 23.19 12.48 38.70
C HIS A 110 24.13 13.22 37.76
N PHE A 111 23.57 13.91 36.79
CA PHE A 111 24.28 14.78 35.86
C PHE A 111 23.73 16.19 36.01
N VAL A 112 24.58 17.15 36.35
CA VAL A 112 24.22 18.58 36.26
C VAL A 112 25.17 19.25 35.28
N PHE A 113 24.63 19.79 34.20
CA PHE A 113 25.46 20.48 33.20
C PHE A 113 24.97 21.85 32.79
N ASN A 114 25.94 22.65 32.35
CA ASN A 114 25.72 23.99 31.83
C ASN A 114 24.85 23.94 30.58
N THR A 115 23.79 24.75 30.50
CA THR A 115 22.99 24.84 29.27
C THR A 115 23.70 25.56 28.13
N VAL A 116 24.83 26.20 28.40
CA VAL A 116 25.61 26.98 27.43
C VAL A 116 26.93 26.26 27.18
N ASN A 117 27.22 25.99 25.92
CA ASN A 117 28.47 25.40 25.49
C ASN A 117 29.61 26.42 25.66
N MET A 118 30.72 26.01 26.27
CA MET A 118 31.82 26.90 26.65
C MET A 118 32.67 27.38 25.47
N GLU A 119 32.62 26.68 24.33
CA GLU A 119 33.41 27.02 23.14
C GLU A 119 32.59 27.84 22.13
N THR A 120 31.34 27.45 21.92
CA THR A 120 30.47 28.02 20.88
C THR A 120 29.46 29.01 21.43
N GLY A 121 29.24 29.02 22.74
CA GLY A 121 28.17 29.75 23.40
C GLY A 121 26.77 29.23 23.07
N LEU A 122 26.60 28.20 22.24
CA LEU A 122 25.28 27.70 21.84
C LEU A 122 24.55 27.06 23.03
N LYS A 123 23.22 27.23 23.09
CA LYS A 123 22.41 26.59 24.14
C LYS A 123 22.08 25.17 23.74
N TRP A 124 22.16 24.23 24.69
CA TRP A 124 21.74 22.85 24.45
C TRP A 124 20.27 22.77 24.06
N GLN A 125 19.98 22.00 23.01
CA GLN A 125 18.64 21.77 22.49
C GLN A 125 18.13 20.43 23.04
N GLN A 126 16.87 20.42 23.50
CA GLN A 126 16.20 19.27 24.10
C GLN A 126 15.02 18.85 23.21
N SER A 127 15.28 18.36 22.00
CA SER A 127 14.22 17.77 21.17
C SER A 127 13.94 16.31 21.57
N PRO A 128 12.73 15.78 21.32
CA PRO A 128 12.43 14.37 21.58
C PRO A 128 13.43 13.40 20.92
N TRP A 129 13.85 13.70 19.68
CA TRP A 129 14.88 12.94 18.97
C TRP A 129 16.23 12.98 19.67
N GLN A 130 16.65 14.14 20.18
CA GLN A 130 17.94 14.29 20.87
C GLN A 130 17.97 13.59 22.23
N MET A 131 16.81 13.56 22.90
CA MET A 131 16.66 12.81 24.15
C MET A 131 16.66 11.30 23.91
N GLN A 132 16.10 10.85 22.78
CA GLN A 132 16.19 9.45 22.37
C GLN A 132 17.64 9.06 22.07
N GLN A 133 18.40 9.87 21.32
CA GLN A 133 19.83 9.61 21.06
C GLN A 133 20.68 9.52 22.34
N LEU A 134 20.43 10.40 23.32
CA LEU A 134 21.12 10.35 24.61
C LEU A 134 20.80 9.05 25.36
N LYS A 135 19.54 8.61 25.29
CA LYS A 135 19.11 7.36 25.90
C LYS A 135 19.69 6.14 25.19
N ASP A 136 19.67 6.11 23.86
CA ASP A 136 20.22 5.01 23.06
C ASP A 136 21.72 4.83 23.33
N PHE A 137 22.47 5.93 23.40
CA PHE A 137 23.90 5.89 23.72
C PHE A 137 24.17 5.46 25.17
N SER A 138 23.33 5.90 26.12
CA SER A 138 23.37 5.37 27.50
C SER A 138 23.08 3.88 27.55
N ASP A 139 22.10 3.40 26.78
CA ASP A 139 21.71 2.00 26.74
C ASP A 139 22.83 1.15 26.08
N GLU A 140 23.53 1.69 25.07
CA GLU A 140 24.73 1.09 24.48
C GLU A 140 25.89 0.97 25.48
N LEU A 141 26.17 2.02 26.26
CA LEU A 141 27.18 1.96 27.32
C LEU A 141 26.83 0.90 28.37
N CYS A 142 25.56 0.79 28.78
CA CYS A 142 25.12 -0.25 29.71
C CYS A 142 25.30 -1.68 29.16
N LYS A 143 25.01 -1.89 27.87
CA LYS A 143 25.22 -3.19 27.20
C LYS A 143 26.68 -3.63 27.20
N ASN A 144 27.63 -2.70 27.09
CA ASN A 144 29.06 -3.02 27.16
C ASN A 144 29.51 -3.54 28.55
N TYR A 145 28.67 -3.42 29.57
CA TYR A 145 28.88 -3.95 30.92
C TYR A 145 27.89 -5.09 31.25
N ASP A 146 27.26 -5.70 30.23
CA ASP A 146 26.27 -6.77 30.35
C ASP A 146 25.04 -6.41 31.23
N LEU A 147 24.66 -5.13 31.28
CA LEU A 147 23.54 -4.65 32.10
C LEU A 147 22.23 -4.64 31.34
N SER A 148 21.12 -4.91 32.04
CA SER A 148 19.79 -4.84 31.43
C SER A 148 19.40 -3.40 31.06
N ILE A 149 18.66 -3.27 29.96
CA ILE A 149 18.11 -1.99 29.49
C ILE A 149 16.58 -2.08 29.43
N ILE A 150 15.91 -0.95 29.68
CA ILE A 150 14.45 -0.86 29.60
C ILE A 150 14.08 -0.39 28.20
N GLU A 151 13.40 -1.26 27.45
CA GLU A 151 12.74 -0.89 26.20
C GLU A 151 11.59 0.07 26.49
N HIS A 152 11.70 1.29 25.97
CA HIS A 152 10.63 2.28 26.11
C HIS A 152 9.58 2.07 25.02
N LYS A 153 8.46 1.44 25.38
CA LYS A 153 7.22 1.53 24.61
C LYS A 153 6.71 2.98 24.70
N GLY A 154 6.68 3.68 23.58
CA GLY A 154 6.35 5.10 23.51
C GLY A 154 4.91 5.39 23.92
N THR A 155 4.67 5.68 25.21
CA THR A 155 3.42 6.29 25.66
C THR A 155 3.62 7.77 25.92
N GLN A 156 3.02 8.62 25.09
CA GLN A 156 2.82 10.03 25.40
C GLN A 156 2.04 10.14 26.72
N ARG A 157 2.70 10.58 27.78
CA ARG A 157 2.00 11.00 29.01
C ARG A 157 1.46 12.40 28.80
N GLU A 158 0.14 12.51 28.64
CA GLU A 158 -0.58 13.78 28.68
C GLU A 158 -0.37 14.45 30.04
N SER A 159 -0.10 15.76 30.03
CA SER A 159 0.03 16.50 31.28
C SER A 159 -1.34 16.62 31.98
N THR A 160 -1.34 16.63 33.31
CA THR A 160 -2.55 16.73 34.16
C THR A 160 -3.38 18.01 33.91
N GLY A 161 -2.82 18.99 33.20
CA GLY A 161 -3.53 20.18 32.72
C GLY A 161 -4.30 19.96 31.42
N GLU A 162 -3.78 19.15 30.50
CA GLU A 162 -4.47 18.74 29.26
C GLU A 162 -5.63 17.79 29.54
N HIS A 163 -5.48 16.88 30.51
CA HIS A 163 -6.56 15.99 30.92
C HIS A 163 -7.76 16.75 31.52
N ARG A 164 -7.50 17.84 32.26
CA ARG A 164 -8.57 18.73 32.79
C ARG A 164 -9.17 19.65 31.72
N ALA A 165 -8.40 20.00 30.69
CA ALA A 165 -8.88 20.80 29.57
C ALA A 165 -9.73 19.96 28.59
N LYS A 166 -9.39 18.69 28.35
CA LYS A 166 -10.19 17.75 27.56
C LYS A 166 -11.54 17.40 28.20
N LYS A 167 -11.62 17.41 29.53
CA LYS A 167 -12.87 17.22 30.28
C LYS A 167 -13.85 18.40 30.20
N ARG A 168 -13.41 19.55 29.68
CA ARG A 168 -14.23 20.73 29.42
C ARG A 168 -14.26 20.94 27.92
N GLU A 169 -15.06 20.16 27.21
CA GLU A 169 -15.33 20.38 25.79
C GLU A 169 -15.63 21.87 25.55
N GLN A 170 -14.88 22.49 24.63
CA GLN A 170 -14.75 23.94 24.36
C GLN A 170 -13.56 24.63 25.05
N SER A 171 -12.36 24.39 24.51
CA SER A 171 -11.23 25.30 24.67
C SER A 171 -11.24 26.31 23.51
N TRP A 172 -11.22 27.60 23.82
CA TRP A 172 -11.09 28.70 22.85
C TRP A 172 -9.90 28.53 21.87
N MET A 173 -8.89 27.72 22.22
CA MET A 173 -7.78 27.38 21.32
C MET A 173 -8.20 26.40 20.22
N HIS A 174 -9.12 25.49 20.50
CA HIS A 174 -9.67 24.55 19.51
C HIS A 174 -10.57 25.27 18.52
N GLU A 175 -11.47 26.13 19.00
CA GLU A 175 -12.29 27.00 18.15
C GLU A 175 -11.44 27.91 17.27
N LEU A 176 -10.41 28.54 17.85
CA LEU A 176 -9.47 29.35 17.11
C LEU A 176 -8.69 28.53 16.06
N ARG A 177 -8.35 27.28 16.36
CA ARG A 177 -7.70 26.36 15.41
C ARG A 177 -8.63 26.05 14.23
N LEU A 178 -9.89 25.68 14.50
CA LEU A 178 -10.87 25.38 13.45
C LEU A 178 -11.11 26.58 12.54
N ALA A 179 -11.24 27.78 13.12
CA ALA A 179 -11.37 29.02 12.36
C ALA A 179 -10.15 29.29 11.47
N VAL A 180 -8.94 29.12 12.01
CA VAL A 180 -7.69 29.32 11.26
C VAL A 180 -7.54 28.30 10.12
N ASP A 181 -7.84 27.02 10.37
CA ASP A 181 -7.72 25.97 9.35
C ASP A 181 -8.72 26.17 8.21
N ALA A 182 -9.95 26.55 8.54
CA ALA A 182 -10.95 26.81 7.53
C ALA A 182 -10.64 28.06 6.69
N CYS A 183 -10.22 29.16 7.33
CA CYS A 183 -9.74 30.34 6.60
C CYS A 183 -8.49 30.01 5.77
N LYS A 184 -7.63 29.12 6.25
CA LYS A 184 -6.47 28.64 5.47
C LYS A 184 -6.88 27.91 4.20
N GLN A 185 -7.89 27.04 4.28
CA GLN A 185 -8.37 26.22 3.14
C GLN A 185 -9.15 27.03 2.09
N THR A 186 -9.66 28.20 2.47
CA THR A 186 -10.57 28.99 1.63
C THR A 186 -9.98 30.32 1.16
N SER A 187 -8.74 30.62 1.54
CA SER A 187 -8.05 31.85 1.16
C SER A 187 -7.01 31.64 0.07
N THR A 188 -6.97 32.58 -0.86
CA THR A 188 -6.04 32.59 -2.01
C THR A 188 -4.85 33.52 -1.82
N GLY A 189 -4.77 34.18 -0.66
CA GLY A 189 -3.66 35.05 -0.29
C GLY A 189 -3.79 35.61 1.13
N ARG A 190 -2.73 36.28 1.60
CA ARG A 190 -2.67 36.85 2.96
C ARG A 190 -3.79 37.85 3.26
N ALA A 191 -4.11 38.75 2.33
CA ALA A 191 -5.16 39.75 2.53
C ALA A 191 -6.55 39.09 2.66
N ASP A 192 -6.79 38.06 1.85
CA ASP A 192 -8.02 37.26 1.84
C ASP A 192 -8.16 36.47 3.15
N PHE A 193 -7.08 35.84 3.62
CA PHE A 193 -7.04 35.14 4.90
C PHE A 193 -7.35 36.06 6.10
N ILE A 194 -6.77 37.25 6.12
CA ILE A 194 -7.04 38.23 7.18
C ILE A 194 -8.51 38.69 7.11
N SER A 195 -9.04 38.92 5.90
CA SER A 195 -10.44 39.28 5.69
C SER A 195 -11.40 38.21 6.19
N ASN A 196 -11.18 36.93 5.85
CA ASN A 196 -12.04 35.83 6.29
C ASN A 196 -11.98 35.61 7.80
N MET A 197 -10.79 35.70 8.40
CA MET A 197 -10.65 35.66 9.87
C MET A 197 -11.39 36.82 10.55
N GLN A 198 -11.38 38.02 9.97
CA GLN A 198 -12.12 39.18 10.47
C GLN A 198 -13.64 38.99 10.38
N LYS A 199 -14.16 38.36 9.30
CA LYS A 199 -15.60 38.04 9.18
C LYS A 199 -16.07 37.10 10.30
N LEU A 200 -15.21 36.18 10.74
CA LEU A 200 -15.48 35.30 11.88
C LEU A 200 -15.29 35.99 13.25
N GLY A 201 -14.80 37.23 13.27
CA GLY A 201 -14.62 38.06 14.48
C GLY A 201 -13.21 37.99 15.08
N TYR A 202 -12.25 37.36 14.42
CA TYR A 202 -10.86 37.25 14.89
C TYR A 202 -9.98 38.35 14.30
N GLN A 203 -9.04 38.86 15.09
CA GLN A 203 -8.01 39.78 14.60
C GLN A 203 -6.72 39.02 14.32
N VAL A 204 -6.14 39.22 13.13
CA VAL A 204 -4.88 38.61 12.73
C VAL A 204 -3.80 39.68 12.62
N ASN A 205 -2.78 39.58 13.47
CA ASN A 205 -1.57 40.40 13.34
C ASN A 205 -0.49 39.60 12.63
N TRP A 206 -0.43 39.77 11.31
CA TRP A 206 0.58 39.21 10.42
C TRP A 206 1.39 40.38 9.85
N THR A 207 2.65 40.54 10.26
CA THR A 207 3.60 41.53 9.70
C THR A 207 4.87 40.84 9.22
N ASP A 208 5.59 41.44 8.28
CA ASP A 208 6.81 40.83 7.73
C ASP A 208 8.00 40.90 8.72
N THR A 209 7.97 41.86 9.63
CA THR A 209 9.00 42.08 10.66
C THR A 209 8.94 41.14 11.87
N ARG A 210 7.79 40.49 12.12
CA ARG A 210 7.63 39.57 13.26
C ARG A 210 7.76 38.13 12.79
N LYS A 211 8.38 37.27 13.60
CA LYS A 211 8.49 35.83 13.28
C LYS A 211 7.13 35.13 13.26
N ASP A 212 6.31 35.38 14.27
CA ASP A 212 5.04 34.69 14.48
C ASP A 212 3.84 35.52 14.00
N ILE A 213 2.79 34.84 13.53
CA ILE A 213 1.46 35.44 13.32
C ILE A 213 0.72 35.36 14.65
N THR A 214 0.11 36.46 15.09
CA THR A 214 -0.68 36.48 16.32
C THR A 214 -2.17 36.57 15.99
N PHE A 215 -2.93 35.58 16.43
CA PHE A 215 -4.39 35.57 16.38
C PHE A 215 -4.97 36.11 17.68
N THR A 216 -5.98 36.96 17.60
CA THR A 216 -6.73 37.47 18.75
C THR A 216 -8.19 37.09 18.59
N THR A 217 -8.72 36.36 19.57
CA THR A 217 -10.14 36.01 19.67
C THR A 217 -11.02 37.26 19.88
N PRO A 218 -12.34 37.19 19.59
CA PRO A 218 -13.27 38.28 19.88
C PRO A 218 -13.23 38.74 21.35
N GLU A 219 -12.95 37.81 22.28
CA GLU A 219 -12.85 38.05 23.73
C GLU A 219 -11.45 38.56 24.15
N GLY A 220 -10.58 38.90 23.19
CA GLY A 220 -9.29 39.54 23.42
C GLY A 220 -8.13 38.60 23.77
N ARG A 221 -8.34 37.28 23.78
CA ARG A 221 -7.27 36.28 24.04
C ARG A 221 -6.36 36.14 22.83
N LYS A 222 -5.05 36.14 23.06
CA LYS A 222 -4.02 36.08 22.01
C LYS A 222 -3.34 34.71 21.95
N CYS A 223 -3.23 34.15 20.76
CA CYS A 223 -2.45 32.94 20.49
C CYS A 223 -1.54 33.16 19.28
N ARG A 224 -0.30 32.68 19.37
CA ARG A 224 0.64 32.71 18.24
C ARG A 224 0.45 31.48 17.39
N ASN A 225 0.59 31.60 16.07
CA ASN A 225 0.43 30.50 15.12
C ASN A 225 1.16 29.22 15.52
N LEU A 226 2.45 29.28 15.82
CA LEU A 226 3.24 28.09 16.18
C LEU A 226 2.89 27.49 17.56
N ARG A 227 2.24 28.28 18.42
CA ARG A 227 1.66 27.80 19.68
C ARG A 227 0.28 27.18 19.46
N LEU A 228 -0.44 27.67 18.46
CA LEU A 228 -1.71 27.10 18.02
C LEU A 228 -1.42 25.77 17.31
N ASP A 229 -0.75 25.77 16.13
CA ASP A 229 -0.18 24.60 15.44
C ASP A 229 1.28 24.84 15.08
N LYS A 230 2.13 23.83 15.26
CA LYS A 230 3.48 23.87 14.70
C LYS A 230 3.49 23.88 13.17
N THR A 231 2.43 23.37 12.53
CA THR A 231 2.28 23.33 11.07
C THR A 231 1.77 24.64 10.45
N LEU A 232 1.39 25.65 11.24
CA LEU A 232 0.88 26.94 10.76
C LEU A 232 2.01 27.98 10.59
N SER A 233 3.12 27.61 9.95
CA SER A 233 4.18 28.58 9.62
C SER A 233 3.71 29.59 8.55
N LYS A 234 4.39 30.72 8.43
CA LYS A 234 4.05 31.71 7.39
C LYS A 234 4.21 31.13 5.98
N GLU A 235 5.25 30.34 5.80
CA GLU A 235 5.57 29.63 4.56
C GLU A 235 4.49 28.61 4.24
N SER A 236 4.04 27.82 5.23
CA SER A 236 2.97 26.83 5.07
C SER A 236 1.63 27.45 4.66
N LEU A 237 1.32 28.66 5.17
CA LEU A 237 0.11 29.38 4.85
C LEU A 237 0.20 29.99 3.45
N GLN A 238 1.35 30.56 3.09
CA GLN A 238 1.60 31.08 1.76
C GLN A 238 1.53 29.98 0.69
N GLU A 239 2.07 28.79 0.98
CA GLU A 239 1.96 27.65 0.06
C GLU A 239 0.53 27.14 -0.06
N ALA A 240 -0.22 27.05 1.05
CA ALA A 240 -1.64 26.72 0.99
C ALA A 240 -2.43 27.73 0.13
N PHE A 241 -2.14 29.03 0.26
CA PHE A 241 -2.78 30.05 -0.57
C PHE A 241 -2.44 29.94 -2.05
N ARG A 242 -1.18 29.59 -2.36
CA ARG A 242 -0.74 29.32 -3.74
C ARG A 242 -1.53 28.17 -4.34
N LEU A 243 -1.66 27.07 -3.61
CA LEU A 243 -2.42 25.89 -4.03
C LEU A 243 -3.91 26.19 -4.18
N ASN A 244 -4.53 26.92 -3.24
CA ASN A 244 -5.93 27.33 -3.35
C ASN A 244 -6.17 28.25 -4.55
N LYS A 245 -5.22 29.12 -4.88
CA LYS A 245 -5.29 30.01 -6.04
C LYS A 245 -5.15 29.26 -7.37
N GLU A 246 -4.37 28.19 -7.39
CA GLU A 246 -4.07 27.40 -8.59
C GLU A 246 -5.11 26.30 -8.85
N PHE A 247 -5.69 25.72 -7.79
CA PHE A 247 -6.53 24.51 -7.88
C PHE A 247 -7.87 24.59 -7.14
N GLY A 248 -8.15 25.65 -6.38
CA GLY A 248 -9.39 25.75 -5.60
C GLY A 248 -10.60 26.13 -6.43
N ASP A 249 -11.73 25.44 -6.24
CA ASP A 249 -13.03 25.84 -6.80
C ASP A 249 -13.63 27.04 -6.03
N PRO A 250 -13.82 28.22 -6.67
CA PRO A 250 -14.36 29.41 -6.02
C PRO A 250 -15.76 29.22 -5.40
N LYS A 251 -16.60 28.35 -5.97
CA LYS A 251 -17.96 28.09 -5.45
C LYS A 251 -17.91 27.27 -4.17
N VAL A 252 -17.03 26.27 -4.10
CA VAL A 252 -16.84 25.42 -2.91
C VAL A 252 -16.24 26.23 -1.77
N MET A 253 -15.21 27.03 -2.05
CA MET A 253 -14.57 27.89 -1.05
C MET A 253 -15.54 28.94 -0.47
N ALA A 254 -16.38 29.55 -1.32
CA ALA A 254 -17.39 30.50 -0.87
C ALA A 254 -18.49 29.85 -0.01
N ARG A 255 -18.92 28.63 -0.36
CA ARG A 255 -19.92 27.86 0.41
C ARG A 255 -19.39 27.49 1.81
N GLN A 256 -18.14 27.04 1.90
CA GLN A 256 -17.50 26.67 3.18
C GLN A 256 -17.40 27.86 4.14
N ILE A 257 -16.97 29.04 3.65
CA ILE A 257 -16.93 30.26 4.46
C ILE A 257 -18.34 30.64 4.95
N GLY A 258 -19.35 30.61 4.07
CA GLY A 258 -20.73 30.93 4.44
C GLY A 258 -21.31 29.99 5.52
N GLN A 259 -21.00 28.70 5.45
CA GLN A 259 -21.41 27.71 6.46
C GLN A 259 -20.74 27.98 7.82
N LEU A 260 -19.46 28.37 7.83
CA LEU A 260 -18.73 28.70 9.07
C LEU A 260 -19.17 30.01 9.69
N GLU A 261 -19.48 31.03 8.88
CA GLU A 261 -20.07 32.28 9.37
C GLU A 261 -21.42 32.03 10.05
N LEU A 262 -22.25 31.16 9.46
CA LEU A 262 -23.53 30.74 10.02
C LEU A 262 -23.32 29.95 11.32
N ALA A 263 -22.44 28.95 11.34
CA ALA A 263 -22.12 28.16 12.52
C ALA A 263 -21.57 29.02 13.67
N THR A 264 -20.70 30.00 13.37
CA THR A 264 -20.15 30.93 14.36
C THR A 264 -21.23 31.86 14.92
N LYS A 265 -22.17 32.31 14.09
CA LYS A 265 -23.32 33.12 14.55
C LYS A 265 -24.27 32.29 15.41
N VAL A 266 -24.57 31.06 15.02
CA VAL A 266 -25.43 30.14 15.78
C VAL A 266 -24.80 29.81 17.14
N ALA A 267 -23.50 29.49 17.19
CA ALA A 267 -22.78 29.23 18.43
C ALA A 267 -22.78 30.43 19.40
N LYS A 268 -22.80 31.66 18.89
CA LYS A 268 -22.90 32.90 19.69
C LYS A 268 -24.33 33.23 20.14
N MET A 269 -25.35 32.67 19.48
CA MET A 269 -26.77 32.91 19.78
C MET A 269 -27.36 31.91 20.78
N MET A 270 -26.64 30.84 21.12
CA MET A 270 -27.07 29.87 22.12
C MET A 270 -26.60 30.32 23.52
N PRO A 271 -27.49 30.79 24.42
CA PRO A 271 -27.14 30.95 25.82
C PRO A 271 -26.92 29.56 26.45
N VAL A 272 -25.83 29.44 27.21
CA VAL A 272 -25.58 28.27 28.07
C VAL A 272 -26.40 28.45 29.34
N GLU A 273 -27.62 27.94 29.35
CA GLU A 273 -28.34 27.62 30.59
C GLU A 273 -29.05 26.26 30.46
N ASP A 274 -29.15 25.61 31.61
CA ASP A 274 -29.43 24.20 31.84
C ASP A 274 -30.57 23.60 31.01
N GLY A 275 -30.25 22.49 30.33
CA GLY A 275 -31.15 21.37 30.06
C GLY A 275 -32.31 21.58 29.08
N VAL A 276 -32.41 20.64 28.13
CA VAL A 276 -33.65 20.12 27.51
C VAL A 276 -34.14 20.77 26.18
N ILE A 277 -33.99 19.96 25.11
CA ILE A 277 -34.75 19.79 23.82
C ILE A 277 -34.57 20.95 22.78
N VAL A 278 -34.54 20.80 21.45
CA VAL A 278 -35.40 20.06 20.50
C VAL A 278 -34.70 19.93 19.14
N GLU A 279 -34.86 18.76 18.48
CA GLU A 279 -34.61 18.58 17.04
C GLU A 279 -35.50 19.49 16.20
N GLN A 280 -34.93 20.13 15.17
CA GLN A 280 -35.70 20.57 14.00
C GLN A 280 -34.98 20.15 12.72
N THR A 281 -35.62 19.20 12.05
CA THR A 281 -35.42 18.72 10.69
C THR A 281 -35.49 19.89 9.70
N ILE A 282 -34.55 19.94 8.76
CA ILE A 282 -34.70 20.70 7.53
C ILE A 282 -34.52 19.72 6.36
N GLU A 283 -35.66 19.29 5.81
CA GLU A 283 -35.76 18.72 4.47
C GLU A 283 -35.55 19.81 3.42
N ASN A 284 -34.99 19.41 2.26
CA ASN A 284 -35.20 19.92 0.90
C ASN A 284 -34.05 19.41 0.01
N GLU A 285 -34.19 19.06 -1.26
CA GLU A 285 -35.26 18.66 -2.16
C GLU A 285 -34.51 18.25 -3.45
N HIS A 286 -35.02 17.26 -4.18
CA HIS A 286 -34.45 16.70 -5.41
C HIS A 286 -34.08 17.71 -6.51
N ARG A 287 -33.11 17.35 -7.35
CA ARG A 287 -33.18 17.62 -8.79
C ARG A 287 -32.58 16.48 -9.64
N ASN A 288 -33.46 15.92 -10.47
CA ASN A 288 -33.22 15.00 -11.57
C ASN A 288 -32.24 15.54 -12.63
N GLY A 289 -31.49 14.63 -13.25
CA GLY A 289 -30.80 14.86 -14.53
C GLY A 289 -30.28 13.56 -15.11
N GLN A 290 -30.99 13.03 -16.12
CA GLN A 290 -30.60 11.90 -16.96
C GLN A 290 -29.35 12.24 -17.80
N GLY A 291 -28.51 11.23 -18.07
CA GLY A 291 -27.44 11.33 -19.07
C GLY A 291 -26.57 10.06 -19.10
N GLU A 292 -26.95 9.09 -19.94
CA GLU A 292 -26.11 7.98 -20.39
C GLU A 292 -24.92 8.51 -21.22
N ILE A 293 -23.69 8.06 -20.91
CA ILE A 293 -22.56 8.10 -21.86
C ILE A 293 -21.69 6.84 -21.64
N GLU A 294 -21.73 5.92 -22.61
CA GLU A 294 -20.74 4.86 -22.90
C GLU A 294 -19.41 5.43 -23.40
N ILE A 295 -18.30 4.69 -23.22
CA ILE A 295 -17.04 4.54 -24.03
C ILE A 295 -15.96 4.01 -23.04
N LYS A 296 -15.50 2.74 -23.04
CA LYS A 296 -14.65 1.94 -23.97
C LYS A 296 -13.17 2.34 -24.14
N ASP A 297 -12.34 1.44 -23.57
CA ASP A 297 -11.08 0.81 -24.04
C ASP A 297 -9.68 1.46 -23.91
N ALA A 298 -8.77 0.55 -23.47
CA ALA A 298 -7.41 0.26 -23.96
C ALA A 298 -6.14 0.75 -23.20
N LEU A 299 -5.59 -0.21 -22.42
CA LEU A 299 -4.22 -0.81 -22.46
C LEU A 299 -2.95 0.07 -22.50
N ILE A 300 -1.98 -0.26 -21.64
CA ILE A 300 -0.60 -0.70 -22.00
C ILE A 300 0.12 -1.36 -20.79
N THR A 301 0.85 -2.43 -21.13
CA THR A 301 1.66 -3.40 -20.39
C THR A 301 2.69 -2.90 -19.36
N ALA A 302 2.80 -3.59 -18.22
CA ALA A 302 4.03 -4.24 -17.71
C ALA A 302 3.78 -4.85 -16.32
N GLU A 303 4.35 -6.03 -16.11
CA GLU A 303 4.39 -6.84 -14.90
C GLU A 303 4.55 -5.99 -13.62
N GLY A 304 3.60 -6.13 -12.68
CA GLY A 304 3.69 -5.45 -11.37
C GLY A 304 2.38 -5.22 -10.62
N ASN A 305 1.21 -5.51 -11.19
CA ASN A 305 -0.09 -5.29 -10.56
C ASN A 305 -0.86 -6.61 -10.36
N GLU A 306 -0.54 -7.36 -9.29
CA GLU A 306 -1.45 -8.37 -8.72
C GLU A 306 -1.87 -8.04 -7.28
N PHE A 307 -1.44 -6.90 -6.73
CA PHE A 307 -1.71 -6.58 -5.33
C PHE A 307 -2.96 -5.73 -5.08
N GLU A 308 -3.66 -5.29 -6.12
CA GLU A 308 -4.80 -4.38 -5.96
C GLU A 308 -6.17 -5.07 -6.07
N ASN A 309 -6.26 -6.26 -6.66
CA ASN A 309 -7.55 -6.97 -6.75
C ASN A 309 -7.86 -7.79 -5.48
N HIS A 310 -6.88 -8.11 -4.63
CA HIS A 310 -7.09 -8.93 -3.42
C HIS A 310 -7.11 -8.14 -2.10
N ILE A 311 -7.04 -6.80 -2.15
CA ILE A 311 -7.28 -5.98 -0.94
C ILE A 311 -8.78 -5.77 -0.70
N GLU A 312 -9.66 -6.02 -1.70
CA GLU A 312 -11.11 -5.81 -1.57
C GLU A 312 -12.02 -6.89 -2.16
N GLN A 313 -11.52 -8.00 -2.70
CA GLN A 313 -12.35 -9.14 -3.07
C GLN A 313 -11.67 -10.46 -2.70
N ASP A 314 -12.09 -11.01 -1.57
CA ASP A 314 -12.27 -12.45 -1.43
C ASP A 314 -13.68 -12.66 -0.86
N LEU A 315 -14.45 -13.47 -1.59
CA LEU A 315 -15.83 -13.96 -1.37
C LEU A 315 -17.01 -13.04 -1.72
N LEU A 316 -17.48 -13.10 -2.98
CA LEU A 316 -18.91 -13.08 -3.34
C LEU A 316 -19.19 -13.80 -4.69
N ALA A 317 -19.98 -14.89 -4.63
CA ALA A 317 -20.94 -15.45 -5.62
C ALA A 317 -21.15 -16.97 -5.30
N GLY A 318 -22.32 -17.52 -4.91
CA GLY A 318 -23.64 -17.59 -5.55
C GLY A 318 -23.75 -18.93 -6.33
N ASP A 319 -24.48 -19.98 -5.92
CA ASP A 319 -25.95 -20.11 -5.99
C ASP A 319 -26.52 -21.33 -5.18
N ALA A 320 -27.85 -21.27 -4.97
CA ALA A 320 -28.73 -21.98 -4.03
C ALA A 320 -28.94 -23.50 -4.20
N PHE A 321 -29.27 -24.22 -3.10
CA PHE A 321 -30.29 -25.30 -3.04
C PHE A 321 -30.71 -25.62 -1.56
N GLU A 322 -31.94 -26.12 -1.39
CA GLU A 322 -32.79 -26.16 -0.17
C GLU A 322 -32.40 -27.12 0.99
N GLU A 323 -32.77 -26.67 2.20
CA GLU A 323 -33.18 -27.32 3.49
C GLU A 323 -32.74 -28.74 3.89
N ASP A 324 -32.16 -28.87 5.11
CA ASP A 324 -32.78 -29.41 6.35
C ASP A 324 -31.68 -29.79 7.37
N GLY A 325 -31.92 -29.56 8.67
CA GLY A 325 -31.23 -30.31 9.72
C GLY A 325 -30.73 -29.52 10.94
N SER A 326 -31.67 -28.98 11.73
CA SER A 326 -31.61 -28.74 13.19
C SER A 326 -30.21 -28.70 13.86
N LYS A 327 -29.72 -27.51 14.20
CA LYS A 327 -28.78 -27.31 15.32
C LYS A 327 -29.14 -26.06 16.12
N GLU A 328 -29.05 -26.18 17.44
CA GLU A 328 -29.58 -25.26 18.43
C GLU A 328 -29.02 -23.83 18.29
N ASN A 329 -29.88 -22.90 17.87
CA ASN A 329 -29.62 -21.48 17.95
C ASN A 329 -29.66 -21.02 19.41
N VAL A 330 -28.50 -20.68 19.99
CA VAL A 330 -28.45 -19.83 21.16
C VAL A 330 -28.77 -18.41 20.70
N ILE A 331 -30.06 -18.07 20.64
CA ILE A 331 -30.53 -16.71 20.44
C ILE A 331 -30.26 -15.94 21.74
N VAL A 332 -29.17 -15.19 21.78
CA VAL A 332 -28.96 -14.18 22.81
C VAL A 332 -29.74 -12.94 22.41
N ASP A 333 -30.70 -12.53 23.23
CA ASP A 333 -31.50 -11.34 23.03
C ASP A 333 -30.62 -10.08 23.18
N LEU A 334 -30.47 -9.30 22.12
CA LEU A 334 -29.45 -8.24 21.96
C LEU A 334 -29.93 -6.83 22.36
N GLN A 335 -31.15 -6.66 22.86
CA GLN A 335 -31.73 -5.34 23.10
C GLN A 335 -31.18 -4.59 24.33
N GLU A 336 -30.35 -5.22 25.16
CA GLU A 336 -29.81 -4.61 26.40
C GLU A 336 -28.26 -4.58 26.50
N ILE A 337 -27.52 -4.90 25.43
CA ILE A 337 -26.04 -4.89 25.50
C ILE A 337 -25.49 -3.47 25.23
N ALA A 338 -24.73 -2.94 26.20
CA ALA A 338 -23.90 -1.76 25.96
C ALA A 338 -22.73 -2.14 25.05
N TYR A 339 -22.72 -1.64 23.82
CA TYR A 339 -21.64 -1.90 22.86
C TYR A 339 -20.39 -1.10 23.20
N ILE A 340 -19.24 -1.76 23.11
CA ILE A 340 -17.93 -1.15 23.35
C ILE A 340 -17.00 -1.35 22.15
N MET A 341 -15.97 -0.52 22.07
CA MET A 341 -14.88 -0.70 21.12
C MET A 341 -13.57 -0.47 21.85
N GLU A 342 -13.02 -1.55 22.40
CA GLU A 342 -11.82 -1.50 23.23
C GLU A 342 -10.78 -2.52 22.79
N TRP A 343 -9.53 -2.08 22.76
CA TRP A 343 -8.37 -2.96 22.68
C TRP A 343 -8.06 -3.52 24.06
N SER A 344 -9.00 -4.28 24.62
CA SER A 344 -8.84 -4.97 25.90
C SER A 344 -7.63 -5.90 25.85
N ASP A 345 -7.05 -6.21 27.01
CA ASP A 345 -5.91 -7.12 27.05
C ASP A 345 -6.30 -8.51 26.55
N ARG A 346 -7.55 -8.93 26.80
CA ARG A 346 -8.12 -10.16 26.25
C ARG A 346 -8.24 -10.13 24.72
N TYR A 347 -8.73 -9.05 24.13
CA TYR A 347 -8.83 -8.92 22.67
C TYR A 347 -7.44 -8.94 22.02
N LYS A 348 -6.44 -8.28 22.62
CA LYS A 348 -5.06 -8.34 22.14
C LYS A 348 -4.49 -9.74 22.23
N GLU A 349 -4.70 -10.43 23.35
CA GLU A 349 -4.29 -11.82 23.55
C GLU A 349 -4.95 -12.76 22.51
N ALA A 350 -6.25 -12.60 22.25
CA ALA A 350 -6.97 -13.33 21.21
C ALA A 350 -6.32 -13.15 19.83
N ARG A 351 -5.95 -11.91 19.48
CA ARG A 351 -5.23 -11.62 18.23
C ARG A 351 -3.84 -12.26 18.21
N THR A 352 -3.09 -12.21 19.32
CA THR A 352 -1.78 -12.87 19.39
C THR A 352 -1.91 -14.37 19.17
N PHE A 353 -2.93 -15.03 19.72
CA PHE A 353 -3.17 -16.45 19.42
C PHE A 353 -3.62 -16.69 17.98
N LEU A 354 -4.40 -15.78 17.38
CA LEU A 354 -4.86 -15.93 16.01
C LEU A 354 -3.72 -15.89 14.99
N TYR A 355 -2.77 -14.97 15.16
CA TYR A 355 -1.66 -14.76 14.22
C TYR A 355 -0.36 -15.46 14.63
N GLY A 356 -0.22 -15.82 15.91
CA GLY A 356 1.04 -16.20 16.50
C GLY A 356 1.99 -15.00 16.69
N SER A 357 3.12 -15.26 17.32
CA SER A 357 4.26 -14.34 17.43
C SER A 357 5.56 -15.14 17.51
N LYS A 358 6.70 -14.46 17.63
CA LYS A 358 7.99 -15.13 17.88
C LYS A 358 8.01 -15.93 19.19
N GLU A 359 7.17 -15.56 20.14
CA GLU A 359 7.15 -16.12 21.50
C GLU A 359 5.91 -17.02 21.75
N VAL A 360 4.85 -16.83 20.96
CA VAL A 360 3.57 -17.51 21.14
C VAL A 360 3.21 -18.24 19.84
N GLU A 361 3.11 -19.57 19.90
CA GLU A 361 2.62 -20.35 18.77
C GLU A 361 1.16 -20.02 18.46
N GLN A 362 0.80 -20.10 17.17
CA GLN A 362 -0.57 -19.88 16.72
C GLN A 362 -1.52 -20.91 17.38
N ASN A 363 -2.62 -20.42 17.95
CA ASN A 363 -3.68 -21.25 18.53
C ASN A 363 -5.05 -20.66 18.18
N VAL A 364 -5.54 -21.02 17.01
CA VAL A 364 -6.78 -20.45 16.45
C VAL A 364 -8.01 -20.82 17.29
N ALA A 365 -8.04 -22.00 17.92
CA ALA A 365 -9.13 -22.42 18.78
C ALA A 365 -9.23 -21.57 20.05
N GLU A 366 -8.08 -21.25 20.67
CA GLU A 366 -8.04 -20.37 21.83
C GLU A 366 -8.39 -18.92 21.46
N ALA A 367 -7.91 -18.44 20.31
CA ALA A 367 -8.31 -17.14 19.78
C ALA A 367 -9.83 -17.03 19.62
N TYR A 368 -10.46 -18.03 19.01
CA TYR A 368 -11.92 -18.08 18.82
C TYR A 368 -12.67 -18.01 20.16
N ARG A 369 -12.22 -18.78 21.15
CA ARG A 369 -12.79 -18.78 22.50
C ARG A 369 -12.74 -17.40 23.15
N LEU A 370 -11.59 -16.73 23.08
CA LEU A 370 -11.40 -15.39 23.64
C LEU A 370 -12.21 -14.31 22.90
N PHE A 371 -12.33 -14.42 21.57
CA PHE A 371 -13.19 -13.51 20.81
C PHE A 371 -14.68 -13.69 21.16
N LEU A 372 -15.14 -14.92 21.41
CA LEU A 372 -16.52 -15.14 21.89
C LEU A 372 -16.77 -14.46 23.24
N GLU A 373 -15.82 -14.51 24.18
CA GLU A 373 -15.95 -13.81 25.46
C GLU A 373 -15.99 -12.28 25.30
N GLU A 374 -15.19 -11.72 24.39
CA GLU A 374 -15.24 -10.29 24.07
C GLU A 374 -16.54 -9.89 23.34
N ALA A 375 -17.06 -10.76 22.47
CA ALA A 375 -18.32 -10.55 21.79
C ALA A 375 -19.52 -10.54 22.76
N GLN A 376 -19.49 -11.38 23.81
CA GLN A 376 -20.53 -11.42 24.85
C GLN A 376 -20.66 -10.10 25.62
N ILE A 377 -19.57 -9.35 25.76
CA ILE A 377 -19.58 -8.01 26.39
C ILE A 377 -19.78 -6.88 25.37
N GLY A 378 -20.13 -7.21 24.12
CA GLY A 378 -20.44 -6.23 23.08
C GLY A 378 -19.24 -5.56 22.43
N ASN A 379 -18.04 -6.15 22.47
CA ASN A 379 -16.87 -5.58 21.82
C ASN A 379 -16.97 -5.69 20.28
N ALA A 380 -17.19 -4.57 19.62
CA ALA A 380 -17.34 -4.47 18.17
C ALA A 380 -16.17 -5.07 17.37
N LEU A 381 -14.95 -4.96 17.92
CA LEU A 381 -13.74 -5.50 17.28
C LEU A 381 -13.77 -7.04 17.24
N ALA A 382 -14.17 -7.68 18.34
CA ALA A 382 -14.24 -9.13 18.44
C ALA A 382 -15.40 -9.70 17.61
N LEU A 383 -16.55 -9.00 17.58
CA LEU A 383 -17.67 -9.35 16.70
C LEU A 383 -17.22 -9.39 15.23
N HIS A 384 -16.43 -8.40 14.81
CA HIS A 384 -15.87 -8.37 13.45
C HIS A 384 -14.86 -9.50 13.22
N ASP A 385 -13.92 -9.73 14.14
CA ASP A 385 -12.91 -10.79 14.00
C ASP A 385 -13.56 -12.20 13.99
N LEU A 386 -14.66 -12.44 14.71
CA LEU A 386 -15.45 -13.68 14.61
C LEU A 386 -16.08 -13.85 13.23
N GLY A 387 -16.63 -12.78 12.65
CA GLY A 387 -17.14 -12.78 11.28
C GLY A 387 -16.06 -13.23 10.29
N ARG A 388 -14.84 -12.70 10.44
CA ARG A 388 -13.70 -13.15 9.62
C ARG A 388 -13.36 -14.62 9.84
N MET A 389 -13.34 -15.10 11.09
CA MET A 389 -13.00 -16.49 11.36
C MET A 389 -13.98 -17.47 10.70
N HIS A 390 -15.28 -17.15 10.66
CA HIS A 390 -16.27 -17.94 9.93
C HIS A 390 -16.15 -17.80 8.41
N MET A 391 -15.81 -16.60 7.92
CA MET A 391 -15.62 -16.36 6.49
C MET A 391 -14.43 -17.14 5.94
N ASP A 392 -13.34 -17.18 6.70
CA ASP A 392 -12.05 -17.74 6.26
C ASP A 392 -11.84 -19.19 6.76
N GLY A 393 -12.78 -19.74 7.54
CA GLY A 393 -12.64 -21.07 8.15
C GLY A 393 -11.50 -21.18 9.17
N LEU A 394 -11.18 -20.09 9.87
CA LEU A 394 -10.09 -20.05 10.84
C LEU A 394 -10.53 -20.65 12.17
N GLY A 395 -10.16 -21.92 12.41
CA GLY A 395 -10.47 -22.64 13.65
C GLY A 395 -11.93 -23.09 13.77
N VAL A 396 -12.73 -22.85 12.73
CA VAL A 396 -14.11 -23.28 12.55
C VAL A 396 -14.31 -23.67 11.08
N GLU A 397 -15.37 -24.41 10.77
CA GLU A 397 -15.74 -24.69 9.38
C GLU A 397 -16.16 -23.38 8.68
N MET A 398 -15.74 -23.20 7.42
CA MET A 398 -16.10 -22.03 6.63
C MET A 398 -17.62 -21.92 6.51
N ASN A 399 -18.19 -20.80 6.97
CA ASN A 399 -19.63 -20.56 6.93
C ASN A 399 -19.91 -19.07 6.64
N PRO A 400 -20.11 -18.71 5.35
CA PRO A 400 -20.37 -17.34 4.94
C PRO A 400 -21.64 -16.73 5.55
N GLU A 401 -22.68 -17.54 5.79
CA GLU A 401 -23.93 -17.06 6.39
C GLU A 401 -23.71 -16.63 7.85
N THR A 402 -23.06 -17.49 8.63
CA THR A 402 -22.68 -17.20 10.03
C THR A 402 -21.70 -16.02 10.10
N ALA A 403 -20.78 -15.91 9.14
CA ALA A 403 -19.90 -14.76 9.03
C ALA A 403 -20.69 -13.45 8.87
N GLN A 404 -21.68 -13.43 7.97
CA GLN A 404 -22.55 -12.27 7.74
C GLN A 404 -23.39 -11.91 8.96
N GLU A 405 -23.84 -12.88 9.75
CA GLU A 405 -24.50 -12.61 11.03
C GLU A 405 -23.58 -11.90 12.03
N TRP A 406 -22.34 -12.37 12.18
CA TRP A 406 -21.35 -11.73 13.04
C TRP A 406 -20.98 -10.33 12.55
N TYR A 407 -20.80 -10.15 11.24
CA TYR A 407 -20.56 -8.84 10.67
C TYR A 407 -21.76 -7.90 10.86
N THR A 408 -23.00 -8.40 10.75
CA THR A 408 -24.21 -7.59 11.03
C THR A 408 -24.19 -7.08 12.48
N LYS A 409 -23.88 -7.96 13.43
CA LYS A 409 -23.72 -7.59 14.85
C LYS A 409 -22.58 -6.57 15.04
N ALA A 410 -21.46 -6.76 14.36
CA ALA A 410 -20.33 -5.83 14.41
C ALA A 410 -20.69 -4.45 13.84
N LEU A 411 -21.44 -4.39 12.74
CA LEU A 411 -21.88 -3.13 12.12
C LEU A 411 -22.79 -2.35 13.06
N ILE A 412 -23.78 -3.03 13.65
CA ILE A 412 -24.67 -2.46 14.67
C ILE A 412 -23.85 -1.93 15.85
N ALA A 413 -22.87 -2.70 16.33
CA ALA A 413 -22.02 -2.32 17.44
C ALA A 413 -21.15 -1.08 17.12
N PHE A 414 -20.51 -1.02 15.95
CA PHE A 414 -19.74 0.16 15.55
C PHE A 414 -20.62 1.40 15.38
N GLN A 415 -21.82 1.27 14.82
CA GLN A 415 -22.78 2.37 14.68
C GLN A 415 -23.27 2.86 16.05
N ALA A 416 -23.52 1.95 17.00
CA ALA A 416 -23.87 2.32 18.37
C ALA A 416 -22.73 3.05 19.07
N VAL A 417 -21.51 2.54 18.98
CA VAL A 417 -20.30 3.20 19.52
C VAL A 417 -20.11 4.59 18.92
N GLU A 418 -20.34 4.76 17.61
CA GLU A 418 -20.24 6.08 16.96
C GLU A 418 -21.30 7.07 17.43
N ARG A 419 -22.54 6.61 17.68
CA ARG A 419 -23.62 7.46 18.24
C ARG A 419 -23.30 7.92 19.65
N ASP A 420 -22.77 7.02 20.49
CA ASP A 420 -22.48 7.32 21.89
C ASP A 420 -21.21 8.16 22.04
N LYS A 421 -20.18 7.86 21.22
CA LYS A 421 -18.90 8.55 21.24
C LYS A 421 -18.29 8.63 19.84
N SER A 422 -18.62 9.71 19.15
CA SER A 422 -18.12 9.94 17.78
C SER A 422 -16.59 9.89 17.72
N GLY A 423 -16.08 9.05 16.83
CA GLY A 423 -14.67 8.77 16.66
C GLY A 423 -14.33 8.48 15.20
N SER A 424 -13.11 8.84 14.80
CA SER A 424 -12.71 8.65 13.40
C SER A 424 -12.41 7.18 13.03
N TYR A 425 -12.13 6.33 14.02
CA TYR A 425 -11.89 4.91 13.80
C TYR A 425 -13.17 4.08 13.62
N PRO A 426 -14.25 4.23 14.45
CA PRO A 426 -15.55 3.64 14.16
C PRO A 426 -16.08 4.02 12.77
N GLN A 427 -16.04 5.30 12.41
CA GLN A 427 -16.42 5.79 11.07
C GLN A 427 -15.64 5.08 9.96
N TYR A 428 -14.32 4.98 10.11
CA TYR A 428 -13.49 4.22 9.17
C TYR A 428 -13.88 2.74 9.08
N ARG A 429 -14.15 2.09 10.22
CA ARG A 429 -14.56 0.68 10.26
C ARG A 429 -15.91 0.46 9.58
N ILE A 430 -16.89 1.31 9.86
CA ILE A 430 -18.21 1.28 9.21
C ILE A 430 -18.06 1.44 7.70
N GLY A 431 -17.26 2.41 7.24
CA GLY A 431 -16.96 2.60 5.82
C GLY A 431 -16.34 1.35 5.17
N LYS A 432 -15.41 0.67 5.84
CA LYS A 432 -14.84 -0.60 5.35
C LYS A 432 -15.88 -1.70 5.25
N MET A 433 -16.81 -1.78 6.20
CA MET A 433 -17.87 -2.78 6.19
C MET A 433 -18.87 -2.56 5.04
N TYR A 434 -19.25 -1.30 4.76
CA TYR A 434 -20.06 -0.98 3.57
C TYR A 434 -19.32 -1.25 2.26
N ALA A 435 -18.04 -0.86 2.16
CA ALA A 435 -17.24 -1.08 0.96
C ALA A 435 -17.03 -2.56 0.64
N ALA A 436 -16.98 -3.42 1.65
CA ALA A 436 -16.78 -4.87 1.50
C ALA A 436 -18.08 -5.70 1.61
N GLY A 437 -19.23 -5.08 1.91
CA GLY A 437 -20.47 -5.82 2.11
C GLY A 437 -20.45 -6.75 3.34
N LEU A 438 -19.83 -6.31 4.43
CA LEU A 438 -19.72 -7.09 5.67
C LEU A 438 -20.89 -6.74 6.59
N GLY A 439 -21.87 -7.64 6.70
CA GLY A 439 -23.08 -7.45 7.50
C GLY A 439 -24.10 -6.50 6.86
N THR A 440 -23.91 -6.18 5.57
CA THR A 440 -24.73 -5.29 4.76
C THR A 440 -24.48 -5.62 3.29
N PRO A 441 -25.42 -5.35 2.36
CA PRO A 441 -25.08 -5.27 0.95
C PRO A 441 -23.92 -4.29 0.73
N GLN A 442 -23.05 -4.62 -0.23
CA GLN A 442 -21.95 -3.72 -0.62
C GLN A 442 -22.52 -2.39 -1.12
N ASN A 443 -21.99 -1.29 -0.58
CA ASN A 443 -22.37 0.06 -0.99
C ASN A 443 -21.17 1.01 -0.88
N TYR A 444 -20.62 1.40 -2.03
CA TYR A 444 -19.48 2.31 -2.08
C TYR A 444 -19.85 3.77 -1.81
N GLU A 445 -21.09 4.19 -2.06
CA GLU A 445 -21.55 5.56 -1.78
C GLU A 445 -21.64 5.79 -0.27
N GLU A 446 -22.28 4.86 0.46
CA GLU A 446 -22.31 4.89 1.93
C GLU A 446 -20.89 4.80 2.51
N ALA A 447 -20.04 3.95 1.94
CA ALA A 447 -18.64 3.87 2.36
C ALA A 447 -17.90 5.20 2.19
N ALA A 448 -18.13 5.90 1.07
CA ALA A 448 -17.55 7.20 0.79
C ALA A 448 -17.97 8.25 1.83
N ASP A 449 -19.26 8.30 2.19
CA ASP A 449 -19.77 9.22 3.20
C ASP A 449 -19.12 8.97 4.58
N TRP A 450 -19.03 7.70 5.00
CA TRP A 450 -18.37 7.33 6.25
C TRP A 450 -16.87 7.63 6.24
N TYR A 451 -16.19 7.39 5.13
CA TYR A 451 -14.78 7.76 5.00
C TYR A 451 -14.59 9.27 5.00
N GLU A 452 -15.45 10.04 4.35
CA GLU A 452 -15.38 11.51 4.33
C GLU A 452 -15.43 12.05 5.76
N MET A 453 -16.36 11.56 6.59
CA MET A 453 -16.46 11.92 8.00
C MET A 453 -15.18 11.61 8.79
N ALA A 454 -14.56 10.44 8.55
CA ALA A 454 -13.31 10.04 9.19
C ALA A 454 -12.11 10.85 8.68
N VAL A 455 -12.09 11.19 7.39
CA VAL A 455 -11.08 12.04 6.72
C VAL A 455 -11.13 13.46 7.24
N ALA A 456 -12.32 14.03 7.48
CA ALA A 456 -12.51 15.33 8.10
C ALA A 456 -11.89 15.40 9.51
N ARG A 457 -11.77 14.25 10.19
CA ARG A 457 -11.06 14.07 11.47
C ARG A 457 -9.60 13.65 11.32
N ASN A 458 -9.04 13.78 10.13
CA ASN A 458 -7.67 13.46 9.76
C ASN A 458 -7.26 11.99 9.96
N HIS A 459 -8.19 11.03 9.85
CA HIS A 459 -7.87 9.61 10.03
C HIS A 459 -7.09 9.02 8.85
N LYS A 460 -5.83 8.61 9.09
CA LYS A 460 -4.92 8.17 8.01
C LYS A 460 -5.42 6.97 7.20
N TYR A 461 -6.03 5.96 7.83
CA TYR A 461 -6.51 4.79 7.09
C TYR A 461 -7.79 5.09 6.29
N ALA A 462 -8.61 6.03 6.76
CA ALA A 462 -9.77 6.48 5.99
C ALA A 462 -9.32 7.32 4.78
N GLN A 463 -8.30 8.16 4.94
CA GLN A 463 -7.69 8.86 3.81
C GLN A 463 -7.17 7.89 2.74
N TYR A 464 -6.53 6.80 3.16
CA TYR A 464 -6.09 5.74 2.25
C TYR A 464 -7.25 5.03 1.55
N SER A 465 -8.25 4.55 2.31
CA SER A 465 -9.39 3.84 1.73
C SER A 465 -10.26 4.73 0.84
N PHE A 466 -10.45 6.00 1.21
CA PHE A 466 -11.19 6.95 0.40
C PHE A 466 -10.44 7.32 -0.89
N ALA A 467 -9.12 7.42 -0.83
CA ALA A 467 -8.29 7.59 -2.03
C ALA A 467 -8.50 6.42 -3.01
N GLY A 468 -8.62 5.19 -2.51
CA GLY A 468 -8.95 4.01 -3.32
C GLY A 468 -10.28 4.13 -4.06
N LEU A 469 -11.32 4.64 -3.39
CA LEU A 469 -12.62 4.88 -4.03
C LEU A 469 -12.52 5.90 -5.17
N TYR A 470 -11.84 7.04 -4.94
CA TYR A 470 -11.61 8.03 -6.00
C TYR A 470 -10.71 7.52 -7.13
N TYR A 471 -9.73 6.67 -6.83
CA TYR A 471 -8.85 6.09 -7.83
C TYR A 471 -9.65 5.21 -8.81
N ARG A 472 -10.61 4.43 -8.31
CA ARG A 472 -11.42 3.51 -9.10
C ARG A 472 -12.77 4.06 -9.57
N GLY A 473 -13.22 5.20 -9.05
CA GLY A 473 -14.55 5.74 -9.33
C GLY A 473 -15.68 4.91 -8.70
N GLN A 474 -15.43 4.29 -7.54
CA GLN A 474 -16.40 3.43 -6.86
C GLN A 474 -17.18 4.25 -5.83
N GLY A 475 -18.48 4.45 -6.06
CA GLY A 475 -19.35 5.26 -5.18
C GLY A 475 -19.03 6.76 -5.18
N VAL A 476 -18.08 7.19 -6.00
CA VAL A 476 -17.69 8.58 -6.24
C VAL A 476 -17.26 8.76 -7.69
N GLU A 477 -17.31 9.98 -8.21
CA GLU A 477 -16.73 10.28 -9.53
C GLU A 477 -15.21 10.03 -9.51
N GLN A 478 -14.70 9.28 -10.49
CA GLN A 478 -13.28 8.94 -10.56
C GLN A 478 -12.42 10.21 -10.64
N SER A 479 -11.43 10.31 -9.76
CA SER A 479 -10.47 11.40 -9.76
C SER A 479 -9.12 10.94 -9.23
N HIS A 480 -8.19 10.68 -10.15
CA HIS A 480 -6.79 10.40 -9.80
C HIS A 480 -6.14 11.56 -9.05
N THR A 481 -6.54 12.81 -9.30
CA THR A 481 -6.02 13.97 -8.56
C THR A 481 -6.50 13.98 -7.11
N THR A 482 -7.77 13.67 -6.85
CA THR A 482 -8.29 13.58 -5.47
C THR A 482 -7.67 12.40 -4.74
N ALA A 483 -7.56 11.24 -5.40
CA ALA A 483 -6.89 10.06 -4.87
C ALA A 483 -5.42 10.37 -4.49
N PHE A 484 -4.68 11.03 -5.39
CA PHE A 484 -3.30 11.46 -5.16
C PHE A 484 -3.17 12.34 -3.91
N LEU A 485 -4.05 13.32 -3.75
CA LEU A 485 -4.04 14.21 -2.57
C LEU A 485 -4.36 13.47 -1.27
N LEU A 486 -5.32 12.55 -1.28
CA LEU A 486 -5.72 11.76 -0.11
C LEU A 486 -4.64 10.73 0.27
N TYR A 487 -4.05 10.02 -0.70
CA TYR A 487 -2.87 9.19 -0.46
C TYR A 487 -1.70 10.02 0.09
N GLY A 488 -1.46 11.21 -0.45
CA GLY A 488 -0.47 12.16 0.07
C GLY A 488 -0.69 12.51 1.54
N LYS A 489 -1.93 12.85 1.92
CA LYS A 489 -2.30 13.12 3.32
C LYS A 489 -2.07 11.90 4.23
N SER A 490 -2.43 10.70 3.76
CA SER A 490 -2.26 9.46 4.51
C SER A 490 -0.78 9.08 4.67
N ALA A 491 0.01 9.20 3.60
CA ALA A 491 1.44 8.95 3.57
C ALA A 491 2.20 9.92 4.50
N ALA A 492 1.81 11.20 4.55
CA ALA A 492 2.38 12.19 5.46
C ALA A 492 2.17 11.84 6.96
N GLN A 493 1.19 10.99 7.26
CA GLN A 493 0.94 10.43 8.60
C GLN A 493 1.65 9.08 8.84
N GLY A 494 2.57 8.69 7.95
CA GLY A 494 3.35 7.45 8.05
C GLY A 494 2.54 6.20 7.74
N ASN A 495 1.56 6.28 6.83
CA ASN A 495 0.89 5.08 6.31
C ASN A 495 1.68 4.49 5.13
N PRO A 496 2.36 3.33 5.30
CA PRO A 496 3.19 2.76 4.24
C PRO A 496 2.39 2.29 3.03
N TYR A 497 1.14 1.85 3.22
CA TYR A 497 0.25 1.49 2.11
C TYR A 497 -0.03 2.70 1.21
N ALA A 498 -0.28 3.86 1.82
CA ALA A 498 -0.47 5.10 1.07
C ALA A 498 0.82 5.61 0.42
N SER A 499 1.97 5.44 1.08
CA SER A 499 3.27 5.75 0.47
C SER A 499 3.53 4.90 -0.76
N TYR A 500 3.19 3.61 -0.72
CA TYR A 500 3.33 2.69 -1.85
C TYR A 500 2.45 3.11 -3.05
N GLU A 501 1.17 3.42 -2.81
CA GLU A 501 0.29 3.87 -3.90
C GLU A 501 0.69 5.23 -4.45
N LEU A 502 1.09 6.17 -3.58
CA LEU A 502 1.58 7.46 -4.00
C LEU A 502 2.84 7.34 -4.87
N ALA A 503 3.72 6.39 -4.56
CA ALA A 503 4.90 6.11 -5.37
C ALA A 503 4.53 5.63 -6.78
N LYS A 504 3.56 4.70 -6.90
CA LYS A 504 3.02 4.27 -8.20
C LYS A 504 2.42 5.44 -8.98
N MET A 505 1.64 6.29 -8.32
CA MET A 505 1.05 7.48 -8.97
C MET A 505 2.11 8.45 -9.50
N TYR A 506 3.20 8.69 -8.75
CA TYR A 506 4.34 9.47 -9.24
C TYR A 506 5.09 8.81 -10.40
N ARG A 507 5.29 7.49 -10.35
CA ARG A 507 5.94 6.71 -11.42
C ARG A 507 5.15 6.79 -12.73
N ASP A 508 3.83 6.70 -12.62
CA ASP A 508 2.91 6.57 -13.75
C ASP A 508 2.37 7.94 -14.21
N GLY A 509 2.53 8.99 -13.41
CA GLY A 509 1.99 10.33 -13.69
C GLY A 509 0.48 10.42 -13.54
N LEU A 510 -0.10 9.62 -12.63
CA LEU A 510 -1.55 9.58 -12.39
C LEU A 510 -1.94 10.65 -11.36
N GLY A 511 -2.79 11.60 -11.74
CA GLY A 511 -3.22 12.68 -10.86
C GLY A 511 -2.13 13.71 -10.53
N CYS A 512 -0.93 13.55 -11.07
CA CYS A 512 0.24 14.41 -10.87
C CYS A 512 1.20 14.32 -12.07
N ASN A 513 2.18 15.22 -12.16
CA ASN A 513 3.27 15.06 -13.12
C ASN A 513 4.16 13.87 -12.74
N LYS A 514 4.53 13.06 -13.74
CA LYS A 514 5.47 11.94 -13.56
C LYS A 514 6.78 12.42 -12.94
N ASP A 515 7.20 11.76 -11.86
CA ASP A 515 8.38 12.11 -11.08
C ASP A 515 8.99 10.84 -10.47
N THR A 516 9.98 10.27 -11.18
CA THR A 516 10.60 8.99 -10.80
C THR A 516 11.41 9.11 -9.51
N GLU A 517 12.00 10.27 -9.24
CA GLU A 517 12.79 10.48 -8.02
C GLU A 517 11.88 10.48 -6.78
N LYS A 518 10.74 11.17 -6.85
CA LYS A 518 9.73 11.09 -5.78
C LYS A 518 9.13 9.70 -5.65
N ALA A 519 8.88 9.01 -6.77
CA ALA A 519 8.42 7.63 -6.72
C ALA A 519 9.39 6.75 -5.91
N ASP A 520 10.68 6.81 -6.18
CA ASP A 520 11.70 6.06 -5.45
C ASP A 520 11.76 6.43 -3.96
N GLN A 521 11.63 7.72 -3.62
CA GLN A 521 11.59 8.18 -2.22
C GLN A 521 10.37 7.62 -1.47
N TYR A 522 9.19 7.60 -2.11
CA TYR A 522 7.98 7.06 -1.49
C TYR A 522 7.99 5.53 -1.44
N PHE A 523 8.56 4.83 -2.42
CA PHE A 523 8.78 3.39 -2.33
C PHE A 523 9.74 3.04 -1.18
N LYS A 524 10.83 3.79 -1.00
CA LYS A 524 11.73 3.64 0.17
C LYS A 524 11.00 3.86 1.50
N SER A 525 10.17 4.90 1.56
CA SER A 525 9.36 5.20 2.74
C SER A 525 8.35 4.08 3.03
N ALA A 526 7.72 3.52 2.00
CA ALA A 526 6.82 2.38 2.11
C ALA A 526 7.55 1.15 2.62
N PHE A 527 8.73 0.82 2.07
CA PHE A 527 9.54 -0.32 2.52
C PHE A 527 9.93 -0.23 4.00
N ILE A 528 10.39 0.94 4.43
CA ILE A 528 10.73 1.20 5.84
C ILE A 528 9.50 1.04 6.73
N GLY A 529 8.36 1.60 6.32
CA GLY A 529 7.12 1.52 7.10
C GLY A 529 6.55 0.09 7.16
N PHE A 530 6.61 -0.68 6.06
CA PHE A 530 6.24 -2.09 6.06
C PHE A 530 7.18 -2.92 6.95
N SER A 531 8.48 -2.67 6.89
CA SER A 531 9.47 -3.35 7.76
C SER A 531 9.21 -3.06 9.24
N ALA A 532 8.77 -1.83 9.57
CA ALA A 532 8.38 -1.47 10.93
C ALA A 532 7.07 -2.16 11.36
N LEU A 533 6.07 -2.24 10.49
CA LEU A 533 4.82 -2.96 10.78
C LEU A 533 5.06 -4.46 10.98
N GLU A 534 6.01 -5.03 10.26
CA GLU A 534 6.32 -6.47 10.32
C GLU A 534 6.93 -6.85 11.66
N ALA A 535 7.59 -5.92 12.36
CA ALA A 535 8.10 -6.15 13.71
C ALA A 535 6.97 -6.41 14.73
N ASP A 536 5.75 -5.94 14.46
CA ASP A 536 4.62 -6.00 15.37
C ASP A 536 3.52 -7.01 14.97
N SER A 537 3.31 -7.23 13.66
CA SER A 537 2.10 -7.91 13.16
C SER A 537 2.31 -9.31 12.56
N HIS A 538 3.47 -9.59 11.96
CA HIS A 538 3.77 -10.86 11.27
C HIS A 538 2.64 -11.37 10.33
N ASP A 539 2.04 -10.44 9.57
CA ASP A 539 0.90 -10.71 8.69
C ASP A 539 1.37 -11.28 7.34
N ASP A 540 0.64 -12.26 6.81
CA ASP A 540 1.03 -12.97 5.59
C ASP A 540 1.10 -12.05 4.37
N LYS A 541 0.16 -11.09 4.25
CA LYS A 541 0.11 -10.13 3.13
C LYS A 541 1.24 -9.12 3.25
N LEU A 542 1.58 -8.72 4.47
CA LEU A 542 2.72 -7.83 4.75
C LEU A 542 4.06 -8.49 4.40
N GLN A 543 4.26 -9.74 4.84
CA GLN A 543 5.45 -10.53 4.51
C GLN A 543 5.56 -10.77 3.00
N TYR A 544 4.46 -11.11 2.34
CA TYR A 544 4.41 -11.23 0.88
C TYR A 544 4.84 -9.92 0.20
N ARG A 545 4.34 -8.77 0.67
CA ARG A 545 4.71 -7.45 0.16
C ARG A 545 6.21 -7.17 0.30
N LEU A 546 6.77 -7.40 1.49
CA LEU A 546 8.20 -7.21 1.75
C LEU A 546 9.05 -8.12 0.86
N GLY A 547 8.63 -9.39 0.72
CA GLY A 547 9.25 -10.35 -0.17
C GLY A 547 9.28 -9.88 -1.62
N GLN A 548 8.15 -9.41 -2.15
CA GLN A 548 8.09 -8.83 -3.50
C GLN A 548 9.00 -7.61 -3.67
N MET A 549 8.96 -6.68 -2.71
CA MET A 549 9.75 -5.44 -2.79
C MET A 549 11.25 -5.75 -2.80
N LEU A 550 11.71 -6.71 -2.00
CA LEU A 550 13.10 -7.18 -1.99
C LEU A 550 13.46 -7.93 -3.28
N TYR A 551 12.56 -8.76 -3.79
CA TYR A 551 12.80 -9.52 -5.01
C TYR A 551 12.94 -8.62 -6.24
N MET A 552 12.10 -7.58 -6.33
CA MET A 552 12.08 -6.62 -7.43
C MET A 552 13.04 -5.44 -7.24
N GLY A 553 13.56 -5.21 -6.02
CA GLY A 553 14.33 -4.01 -5.69
C GLY A 553 13.47 -2.74 -5.68
N THR A 554 12.20 -2.84 -5.30
CA THR A 554 11.29 -1.68 -5.23
C THR A 554 11.41 -1.01 -3.86
N GLY A 555 11.97 0.19 -3.80
CA GLY A 555 12.18 0.91 -2.54
C GLY A 555 13.30 0.37 -1.66
N THR A 556 14.05 -0.62 -2.15
CA THR A 556 15.21 -1.25 -1.51
C THR A 556 16.14 -1.77 -2.59
N GLU A 557 17.40 -2.09 -2.27
CA GLU A 557 18.22 -2.89 -3.16
C GLU A 557 17.64 -4.30 -3.30
N LYS A 558 17.85 -4.92 -4.47
CA LYS A 558 17.40 -6.29 -4.74
C LYS A 558 18.13 -7.26 -3.82
N ASP A 559 17.36 -8.08 -3.10
CA ASP A 559 17.88 -9.10 -2.20
C ASP A 559 17.00 -10.35 -2.28
N ALA A 560 17.38 -11.28 -3.14
CA ALA A 560 16.61 -12.49 -3.41
C ALA A 560 16.58 -13.45 -2.20
N VAL A 561 17.62 -13.46 -1.37
CA VAL A 561 17.71 -14.34 -0.19
C VAL A 561 16.70 -13.88 0.86
N ARG A 562 16.74 -12.59 1.23
CA ARG A 562 15.77 -12.03 2.18
C ARG A 562 14.35 -12.02 1.63
N ALA A 563 14.19 -11.89 0.32
CA ALA A 563 12.88 -12.04 -0.31
C ALA A 563 12.30 -13.44 -0.05
N VAL A 564 13.08 -14.49 -0.29
CA VAL A 564 12.66 -15.88 -0.03
C VAL A 564 12.34 -16.11 1.44
N GLU A 565 13.10 -15.54 2.38
CA GLU A 565 12.81 -15.66 3.82
C GLU A 565 11.41 -15.14 4.17
N TYR A 566 11.05 -13.92 3.73
CA TYR A 566 9.72 -13.37 3.96
C TYR A 566 8.62 -14.13 3.22
N LEU A 567 8.90 -14.56 1.98
CA LEU A 567 7.93 -15.33 1.20
C LEU A 567 7.68 -16.71 1.82
N GLU A 568 8.69 -17.39 2.37
CA GLU A 568 8.51 -18.66 3.09
C GLU A 568 7.68 -18.47 4.36
N GLN A 569 7.83 -17.35 5.08
CA GLN A 569 6.99 -17.03 6.24
C GLN A 569 5.53 -16.81 5.82
N SER A 570 5.30 -16.00 4.80
CA SER A 570 3.97 -15.74 4.24
C SER A 570 3.30 -17.02 3.71
N ALA A 571 4.05 -17.85 2.99
CA ALA A 571 3.57 -19.10 2.43
C ALA A 571 3.17 -20.14 3.50
N LYS A 572 3.86 -20.15 4.65
CA LYS A 572 3.51 -20.99 5.81
C LYS A 572 2.19 -20.57 6.46
N LEU A 573 1.82 -19.29 6.37
CA LEU A 573 0.53 -18.77 6.83
C LEU A 573 -0.59 -19.01 5.79
N GLY A 574 -0.32 -19.72 4.70
CA GLY A 574 -1.31 -20.08 3.70
C GLY A 574 -1.44 -19.08 2.54
N ASN A 575 -0.58 -18.06 2.46
CA ASN A 575 -0.65 -17.10 1.36
C ASN A 575 -0.29 -17.76 0.02
N VAL A 576 -1.31 -17.98 -0.80
CA VAL A 576 -1.20 -18.71 -2.07
C VAL A 576 -0.32 -17.99 -3.10
N ASN A 577 -0.28 -16.66 -3.05
CA ASN A 577 0.54 -15.84 -3.94
C ASN A 577 2.02 -15.89 -3.55
N ALA A 578 2.33 -15.98 -2.25
CA ALA A 578 3.68 -16.23 -1.77
C ALA A 578 4.17 -17.63 -2.15
N GLN A 579 3.31 -18.65 -2.01
CA GLN A 579 3.61 -20.02 -2.45
C GLN A 579 3.93 -20.05 -3.95
N TYR A 580 3.09 -19.43 -4.79
CA TYR A 580 3.34 -19.35 -6.23
C TYR A 580 4.61 -18.55 -6.57
N LEU A 581 4.85 -17.41 -5.92
CA LEU A 581 6.04 -16.59 -6.19
C LEU A 581 7.33 -17.33 -5.78
N LEU A 582 7.34 -18.05 -4.65
CA LEU A 582 8.46 -18.92 -4.27
C LEU A 582 8.74 -19.97 -5.35
N ALA A 583 7.70 -20.63 -5.84
CA ALA A 583 7.85 -21.60 -6.90
C ALA A 583 8.47 -20.98 -8.16
N LYS A 584 8.01 -19.79 -8.57
CA LYS A 584 8.58 -19.05 -9.70
C LYS A 584 10.06 -18.73 -9.48
N ILE A 585 10.43 -18.21 -8.31
CA ILE A 585 11.82 -17.89 -7.96
C ILE A 585 12.70 -19.13 -8.06
N TYR A 586 12.24 -20.25 -7.51
CA TYR A 586 12.98 -21.51 -7.52
C TYR A 586 13.10 -22.16 -8.90
N LEU A 587 12.23 -21.84 -9.86
CA LEU A 587 12.33 -22.27 -11.26
C LEU A 587 13.17 -21.32 -12.13
N GLU A 588 13.45 -20.11 -11.67
CA GLU A 588 14.16 -19.10 -12.44
C GLU A 588 15.67 -19.32 -12.31
N ALA A 589 16.32 -19.78 -13.40
CA ALA A 589 17.76 -20.06 -13.42
C ALA A 589 18.62 -18.83 -13.06
N ASP A 590 18.20 -17.63 -13.46
CA ASP A 590 18.90 -16.37 -13.19
C ASP A 590 18.73 -15.87 -11.74
N SER A 591 17.92 -16.54 -10.92
CA SER A 591 17.71 -16.17 -9.50
C SER A 591 18.93 -16.47 -8.62
N GLY A 592 19.80 -17.39 -9.04
CA GLY A 592 20.88 -17.93 -8.19
C GLY A 592 20.39 -18.77 -7.01
N LEU A 593 19.08 -19.04 -6.92
CA LEU A 593 18.43 -19.81 -5.86
C LEU A 593 17.75 -21.07 -6.40
N GLU A 594 17.97 -21.43 -7.67
CA GLU A 594 17.29 -22.52 -8.38
C GLU A 594 17.20 -23.80 -7.53
N ASN A 595 15.98 -24.30 -7.37
CA ASN A 595 15.72 -25.55 -6.67
C ASN A 595 14.39 -26.15 -7.17
N VAL A 596 14.50 -27.05 -8.13
CA VAL A 596 13.33 -27.69 -8.78
C VAL A 596 12.45 -28.44 -7.79
N GLU A 597 13.03 -29.10 -6.78
CA GLU A 597 12.26 -29.85 -5.78
C GLU A 597 11.38 -28.90 -4.94
N LYS A 598 11.98 -27.84 -4.39
CA LYS A 598 11.25 -26.80 -3.66
C LYS A 598 10.25 -26.07 -4.54
N ALA A 599 10.59 -25.83 -5.81
CA ALA A 599 9.68 -25.22 -6.76
C ALA A 599 8.40 -26.05 -6.91
N LEU A 600 8.54 -27.36 -7.18
CA LEU A 600 7.40 -28.25 -7.36
C LEU A 600 6.60 -28.42 -6.06
N GLU A 601 7.26 -28.43 -4.90
CA GLU A 601 6.58 -28.45 -3.59
C GLU A 601 5.68 -27.22 -3.41
N TRP A 602 6.21 -26.01 -3.56
CA TRP A 602 5.45 -24.78 -3.38
C TRP A 602 4.40 -24.58 -4.47
N LEU A 603 4.69 -24.99 -5.70
CA LEU A 603 3.75 -24.92 -6.82
C LEU A 603 2.57 -25.89 -6.61
N GLY A 604 2.84 -27.08 -6.07
CA GLY A 604 1.83 -28.04 -5.66
C GLY A 604 0.92 -27.46 -4.58
N LYS A 605 1.48 -26.91 -3.51
CA LYS A 605 0.69 -26.26 -2.43
C LYS A 605 -0.17 -25.10 -2.95
N ALA A 606 0.39 -24.22 -3.78
CA ALA A 606 -0.37 -23.12 -4.37
C ALA A 606 -1.52 -23.63 -5.26
N THR A 607 -1.29 -24.71 -6.01
CA THR A 607 -2.30 -25.37 -6.85
C THR A 607 -3.44 -25.96 -6.02
N GLU A 608 -3.09 -26.69 -4.95
CA GLU A 608 -4.04 -27.31 -4.00
C GLU A 608 -4.89 -26.25 -3.29
N ASN A 609 -4.28 -25.10 -2.95
CA ASN A 609 -4.96 -23.96 -2.34
C ASN A 609 -5.68 -23.05 -3.36
N GLY A 610 -5.87 -23.51 -4.61
CA GLY A 610 -6.73 -22.84 -5.58
C GLY A 610 -6.06 -21.73 -6.40
N ASN A 611 -4.77 -21.48 -6.30
CA ASN A 611 -4.14 -20.40 -7.08
C ASN A 611 -4.18 -20.69 -8.59
N ALA A 612 -4.94 -19.89 -9.34
CA ALA A 612 -5.14 -20.08 -10.78
C ALA A 612 -3.84 -19.99 -11.58
N GLN A 613 -2.90 -19.11 -11.21
CA GLN A 613 -1.60 -18.99 -11.91
C GLN A 613 -0.71 -20.20 -11.65
N ALA A 614 -0.71 -20.73 -10.43
CA ALA A 614 0.01 -21.95 -10.07
C ALA A 614 -0.54 -23.17 -10.81
N GLN A 615 -1.87 -23.31 -10.87
CA GLN A 615 -2.54 -24.36 -11.66
C GLN A 615 -2.12 -24.30 -13.13
N TYR A 616 -2.14 -23.10 -13.74
CA TYR A 616 -1.67 -22.91 -15.11
C TYR A 616 -0.18 -23.26 -15.27
N ALA A 617 0.68 -22.77 -14.38
CA ALA A 617 2.12 -23.01 -14.45
C ALA A 617 2.47 -24.50 -14.28
N LEU A 618 1.84 -25.19 -13.33
CA LEU A 618 2.02 -26.64 -13.13
C LEU A 618 1.47 -27.43 -14.33
N GLY A 619 0.32 -27.03 -14.87
CA GLY A 619 -0.25 -27.61 -16.09
C GLY A 619 0.71 -27.48 -17.27
N LYS A 620 1.40 -26.34 -17.41
CA LYS A 620 2.44 -26.13 -18.42
C LYS A 620 3.63 -27.09 -18.22
N LEU A 621 4.10 -27.30 -16.99
CA LEU A 621 5.18 -28.24 -16.70
C LEU A 621 4.82 -29.67 -17.13
N TYR A 622 3.61 -30.13 -16.78
CA TYR A 622 3.12 -31.45 -17.20
C TYR A 622 2.91 -31.55 -18.71
N ARG A 623 2.42 -30.49 -19.37
CA ARG A 623 2.25 -30.48 -20.83
C ARG A 623 3.59 -30.61 -21.55
N ASP A 624 4.58 -29.87 -21.10
CA ASP A 624 5.88 -29.76 -21.76
C ASP A 624 6.83 -30.91 -21.35
N GLY A 625 6.58 -31.59 -20.23
CA GLY A 625 7.48 -32.60 -19.67
C GLY A 625 8.76 -32.00 -19.08
N ASN A 626 8.71 -30.73 -18.68
CA ASN A 626 9.84 -30.02 -18.07
C ASN A 626 9.84 -30.26 -16.57
N HIS A 627 10.92 -30.79 -16.01
CA HIS A 627 11.10 -31.12 -14.58
C HIS A 627 10.17 -32.19 -14.01
N VAL A 628 9.04 -32.48 -14.68
CA VAL A 628 8.09 -33.55 -14.37
C VAL A 628 7.88 -34.44 -15.61
N GLU A 629 7.44 -35.67 -15.41
CA GLU A 629 7.05 -36.54 -16.52
C GLU A 629 5.88 -35.93 -17.30
N LYS A 630 5.96 -35.96 -18.63
CA LYS A 630 4.92 -35.41 -19.51
C LYS A 630 3.60 -36.13 -19.26
N ASP A 631 2.55 -35.37 -18.93
CA ASP A 631 1.21 -35.89 -18.64
C ASP A 631 0.16 -34.87 -19.12
N ILE A 632 -0.30 -35.05 -20.36
CA ILE A 632 -1.28 -34.15 -20.98
C ILE A 632 -2.63 -34.20 -20.27
N VAL A 633 -3.01 -35.33 -19.67
CA VAL A 633 -4.28 -35.47 -18.95
C VAL A 633 -4.27 -34.64 -17.67
N LYS A 634 -3.18 -34.69 -16.90
CA LYS A 634 -3.00 -33.79 -15.74
C LYS A 634 -2.93 -32.33 -16.15
N ALA A 635 -2.21 -32.01 -17.23
CA ALA A 635 -2.16 -30.65 -17.75
C ALA A 635 -3.56 -30.13 -18.10
N LEU A 636 -4.39 -30.94 -18.78
CA LEU A 636 -5.76 -30.60 -19.13
C LEU A 636 -6.61 -30.33 -17.88
N ALA A 637 -6.51 -31.18 -16.85
CA ALA A 637 -7.23 -31.00 -15.60
C ALA A 637 -6.83 -29.70 -14.88
N LEU A 638 -5.53 -29.42 -14.80
CA LEU A 638 -5.00 -28.20 -14.16
C LEU A 638 -5.37 -26.93 -14.94
N PHE A 639 -5.29 -26.96 -16.27
CA PHE A 639 -5.73 -25.84 -17.09
C PHE A 639 -7.23 -25.61 -16.94
N LYS A 640 -8.05 -26.65 -16.80
CA LYS A 640 -9.49 -26.53 -16.56
C LYS A 640 -9.78 -25.82 -15.23
N LEU A 641 -9.15 -26.24 -14.13
CA LEU A 641 -9.28 -25.57 -12.83
C LEU A 641 -8.90 -24.09 -12.88
N SER A 642 -7.81 -23.77 -13.60
CA SER A 642 -7.33 -22.39 -13.76
C SER A 642 -8.27 -21.56 -14.64
N ALA A 643 -8.76 -22.14 -15.74
CA ALA A 643 -9.64 -21.48 -16.70
C ALA A 643 -11.05 -21.19 -16.15
N GLU A 644 -11.55 -22.05 -15.25
CA GLU A 644 -12.80 -21.85 -14.50
C GLU A 644 -12.70 -20.68 -13.52
N GLN A 645 -11.49 -20.30 -13.11
CA GLN A 645 -11.19 -19.08 -12.34
C GLN A 645 -10.81 -17.90 -13.25
N GLU A 646 -11.31 -17.91 -14.49
CA GLU A 646 -11.11 -16.85 -15.48
C GLU A 646 -9.65 -16.58 -15.87
N ASN A 647 -8.73 -17.54 -15.68
CA ASN A 647 -7.35 -17.35 -16.16
C ASN A 647 -7.30 -17.42 -17.70
N GLN A 648 -7.16 -16.25 -18.35
CA GLN A 648 -7.11 -16.14 -19.81
C GLN A 648 -6.03 -17.00 -20.48
N PHE A 649 -4.87 -17.23 -19.83
CA PHE A 649 -3.78 -18.03 -20.39
C PHE A 649 -4.12 -19.53 -20.35
N ALA A 650 -4.78 -19.98 -19.28
CA ALA A 650 -5.27 -21.34 -19.18
C ALA A 650 -6.43 -21.61 -20.15
N GLN A 651 -7.36 -20.68 -20.30
CA GLN A 651 -8.43 -20.73 -21.30
C GLN A 651 -7.85 -20.84 -22.71
N TYR A 652 -6.87 -20.01 -23.06
CA TYR A 652 -6.14 -20.12 -24.32
C TYR A 652 -5.43 -21.47 -24.49
N ALA A 653 -4.76 -21.97 -23.44
CA ALA A 653 -4.07 -23.26 -23.48
C ALA A 653 -5.04 -24.44 -23.70
N LEU A 654 -6.20 -24.44 -23.04
CA LEU A 654 -7.28 -25.40 -23.28
C LEU A 654 -7.80 -25.32 -24.71
N GLY A 655 -8.09 -24.11 -25.17
CA GLY A 655 -8.53 -23.85 -26.53
C GLY A 655 -7.59 -24.47 -27.56
N LYS A 656 -6.28 -24.30 -27.37
CA LYS A 656 -5.26 -24.95 -28.20
C LYS A 656 -5.25 -26.47 -28.08
N LEU A 657 -5.28 -27.02 -26.87
CA LEU A 657 -5.24 -28.47 -26.67
C LEU A 657 -6.41 -29.16 -27.39
N TYR A 658 -7.63 -28.64 -27.24
CA TYR A 658 -8.80 -29.17 -27.93
C TYR A 658 -8.76 -28.95 -29.45
N LEU A 659 -8.17 -27.84 -29.92
CA LEU A 659 -8.06 -27.56 -31.35
C LEU A 659 -7.11 -28.53 -32.06
N PHE A 660 -5.98 -28.88 -31.45
CA PHE A 660 -4.96 -29.73 -32.08
C PHE A 660 -5.12 -31.21 -31.77
N GLY A 661 -5.77 -31.57 -30.66
CA GLY A 661 -5.96 -32.96 -30.26
C GLY A 661 -4.64 -33.72 -29.99
N GLU A 662 -3.65 -33.04 -29.41
CA GLU A 662 -2.39 -33.67 -29.02
C GLU A 662 -2.62 -34.61 -27.83
N GLU A 663 -2.63 -35.92 -28.07
CA GLU A 663 -2.82 -36.97 -27.04
C GLU A 663 -4.20 -36.94 -26.34
N ILE A 664 -5.10 -36.05 -26.78
CA ILE A 664 -6.53 -35.99 -26.43
C ILE A 664 -7.37 -35.88 -27.72
N PRO A 665 -8.65 -36.28 -27.72
CA PRO A 665 -9.51 -36.08 -28.89
C PRO A 665 -9.65 -34.60 -29.26
N GLN A 666 -9.60 -34.30 -30.56
CA GLN A 666 -9.92 -32.96 -31.07
C GLN A 666 -11.39 -32.63 -30.78
N ASP A 667 -11.65 -31.41 -30.32
CA ASP A 667 -12.98 -30.88 -30.05
C ASP A 667 -13.03 -29.40 -30.44
N ALA A 668 -13.53 -29.13 -31.65
CA ALA A 668 -13.59 -27.77 -32.18
C ALA A 668 -14.58 -26.88 -31.40
N GLU A 669 -15.66 -27.44 -30.86
CA GLU A 669 -16.66 -26.69 -30.09
C GLU A 669 -16.08 -26.26 -28.74
N ALA A 670 -15.42 -27.19 -28.02
CA ALA A 670 -14.71 -26.86 -26.79
C ALA A 670 -13.56 -25.87 -27.05
N ALA A 671 -12.84 -26.03 -28.17
CA ALA A 671 -11.78 -25.10 -28.55
C ALA A 671 -12.30 -23.68 -28.73
N VAL A 672 -13.38 -23.50 -29.52
CA VAL A 672 -14.02 -22.20 -29.73
C VAL A 672 -14.51 -21.63 -28.41
N LYS A 673 -15.20 -22.42 -27.57
CA LYS A 673 -15.68 -21.97 -26.26
C LYS A 673 -14.57 -21.35 -25.41
N TRP A 674 -13.46 -22.07 -25.21
CA TRP A 674 -12.38 -21.60 -24.36
C TRP A 674 -11.57 -20.46 -24.99
N LEU A 675 -11.39 -20.47 -26.32
CA LEU A 675 -10.76 -19.34 -27.03
C LEU A 675 -11.62 -18.08 -26.93
N SER A 676 -12.93 -18.19 -27.08
CA SER A 676 -13.87 -17.07 -26.94
C SER A 676 -13.83 -16.47 -25.53
N ALA A 677 -13.84 -17.29 -24.48
CA ALA A 677 -13.69 -16.81 -23.10
C ALA A 677 -12.36 -16.04 -22.88
N SER A 678 -11.27 -16.51 -23.49
CA SER A 678 -9.98 -15.81 -23.44
C SER A 678 -9.98 -14.51 -24.25
N VAL A 679 -10.70 -14.47 -25.37
CA VAL A 679 -10.90 -13.27 -26.21
C VAL A 679 -11.68 -12.18 -25.49
N GLU A 680 -12.68 -12.54 -24.68
CA GLU A 680 -13.45 -11.59 -23.85
C GLU A 680 -12.56 -10.83 -22.85
N GLN A 681 -11.41 -11.41 -22.49
CA GLN A 681 -10.37 -10.81 -21.66
C GLN A 681 -9.23 -10.16 -22.48
N GLU A 682 -9.48 -9.89 -23.76
CA GLU A 682 -8.56 -9.22 -24.69
C GLU A 682 -7.25 -10.00 -24.98
N ASN A 683 -7.21 -11.31 -24.74
CA ASN A 683 -6.02 -12.11 -24.98
C ASN A 683 -5.64 -12.12 -26.47
N ASN A 684 -4.56 -11.41 -26.85
CA ASN A 684 -4.16 -11.28 -28.25
C ASN A 684 -3.79 -12.64 -28.91
N PHE A 685 -3.33 -13.63 -28.14
CA PHE A 685 -3.00 -14.96 -28.68
C PHE A 685 -4.26 -15.77 -29.00
N ALA A 686 -5.29 -15.67 -28.14
CA ALA A 686 -6.60 -16.28 -28.39
C ALA A 686 -7.31 -15.58 -29.56
N GLN A 687 -7.29 -14.24 -29.60
CA GLN A 687 -7.83 -13.46 -30.73
C GLN A 687 -7.19 -13.85 -32.06
N TYR A 688 -5.86 -13.98 -32.09
CA TYR A 688 -5.14 -14.47 -33.27
C TYR A 688 -5.59 -15.87 -33.67
N THR A 689 -5.66 -16.79 -32.71
CA THR A 689 -5.95 -18.21 -32.95
C THR A 689 -7.38 -18.42 -33.43
N LEU A 690 -8.35 -17.80 -32.74
CA LEU A 690 -9.76 -17.88 -33.10
C LEU A 690 -10.04 -17.12 -34.41
N GLY A 691 -9.41 -15.95 -34.60
CA GLY A 691 -9.53 -15.18 -35.82
C GLY A 691 -9.05 -15.96 -37.05
N LYS A 692 -7.88 -16.61 -36.92
CA LYS A 692 -7.36 -17.52 -37.95
C LYS A 692 -8.31 -18.70 -38.20
N LEU A 693 -8.85 -19.32 -37.14
CA LEU A 693 -9.77 -20.46 -37.24
C LEU A 693 -11.03 -20.10 -38.04
N TYR A 694 -11.61 -18.92 -37.81
CA TYR A 694 -12.79 -18.45 -38.55
C TYR A 694 -12.49 -18.07 -40.01
N VAL A 695 -11.33 -17.45 -40.30
CA VAL A 695 -10.92 -17.13 -41.68
C VAL A 695 -10.67 -18.41 -42.49
N GLU A 696 -10.01 -19.40 -41.89
CA GLU A 696 -9.72 -20.67 -42.56
C GLU A 696 -10.98 -21.53 -42.74
N GLY A 697 -11.93 -21.47 -41.78
CA GLY A 697 -13.14 -22.28 -41.81
C GLY A 697 -12.88 -23.78 -41.70
N LYS A 698 -11.74 -24.15 -41.11
CA LYS A 698 -11.36 -25.55 -40.88
C LYS A 698 -11.94 -25.99 -39.54
N ASP A 699 -12.72 -27.07 -39.56
CA ASP A 699 -13.37 -27.66 -38.38
C ASP A 699 -14.46 -26.79 -37.70
N VAL A 700 -14.61 -25.52 -38.13
CA VAL A 700 -15.68 -24.59 -37.73
C VAL A 700 -16.30 -23.92 -38.96
N ALA A 701 -17.49 -23.33 -38.81
CA ALA A 701 -18.09 -22.53 -39.87
C ALA A 701 -17.19 -21.34 -40.22
N LYS A 702 -16.91 -21.16 -41.53
CA LYS A 702 -16.11 -20.04 -42.02
C LYS A 702 -16.82 -18.72 -41.78
N ASP A 703 -16.15 -17.80 -41.10
CA ASP A 703 -16.63 -16.43 -40.84
C ASP A 703 -15.47 -15.44 -41.01
N VAL A 704 -15.31 -14.93 -42.23
CA VAL A 704 -14.20 -14.03 -42.57
C VAL A 704 -14.31 -12.70 -41.84
N GLU A 705 -15.53 -12.18 -41.65
CA GLU A 705 -15.76 -10.88 -41.02
C GLU A 705 -15.38 -10.93 -39.54
N ALA A 706 -15.91 -11.92 -38.80
CA ALA A 706 -15.55 -12.13 -37.41
C ALA A 706 -14.05 -12.42 -37.26
N GLY A 707 -13.51 -13.24 -38.16
CA GLY A 707 -12.09 -13.59 -38.18
C GLY A 707 -11.17 -12.38 -38.35
N LEU A 708 -11.48 -11.48 -39.28
CA LEU A 708 -10.73 -10.25 -39.52
C LEU A 708 -10.82 -9.27 -38.35
N LYS A 709 -11.99 -9.14 -37.72
CA LYS A 709 -12.15 -8.29 -36.53
C LYS A 709 -11.22 -8.75 -35.40
N LEU A 710 -11.19 -10.06 -35.12
CA LEU A 710 -10.32 -10.63 -34.10
C LEU A 710 -8.83 -10.50 -34.45
N LEU A 711 -8.46 -10.78 -35.70
CA LEU A 711 -7.08 -10.60 -36.16
C LEU A 711 -6.64 -9.13 -36.07
N THR A 712 -7.52 -8.19 -36.39
CA THR A 712 -7.24 -6.75 -36.30
C THR A 712 -7.01 -6.33 -34.85
N ALA A 713 -7.90 -6.72 -33.94
CA ALA A 713 -7.73 -6.45 -32.50
C ALA A 713 -6.41 -7.03 -31.96
N SER A 714 -6.05 -8.26 -32.35
CA SER A 714 -4.77 -8.86 -31.96
C SER A 714 -3.55 -8.12 -32.55
N ALA A 715 -3.64 -7.70 -33.81
CA ALA A 715 -2.58 -6.98 -34.51
C ALA A 715 -2.32 -5.57 -33.97
N GLU A 716 -3.39 -4.87 -33.57
CA GLU A 716 -3.34 -3.56 -32.91
C GLU A 716 -2.68 -3.63 -31.52
N GLN A 717 -2.84 -4.76 -30.82
CA GLN A 717 -2.09 -5.07 -29.60
C GLN A 717 -0.61 -5.47 -29.86
N GLY A 718 -0.13 -5.39 -31.10
CA GLY A 718 1.26 -5.67 -31.45
C GLY A 718 1.57 -7.12 -31.78
N ASN A 719 0.57 -8.02 -31.84
CA ASN A 719 0.82 -9.43 -32.15
C ASN A 719 1.39 -9.59 -33.57
N GLN A 720 2.68 -9.93 -33.66
CA GLN A 720 3.42 -10.08 -34.91
C GLN A 720 2.75 -11.08 -35.89
N PHE A 721 2.11 -12.13 -35.38
CA PHE A 721 1.47 -13.17 -36.20
C PHE A 721 0.15 -12.69 -36.79
N ALA A 722 -0.66 -11.97 -36.01
CA ALA A 722 -1.90 -11.38 -36.49
C ALA A 722 -1.61 -10.32 -37.57
N GLN A 723 -0.61 -9.45 -37.34
CA GLN A 723 -0.13 -8.50 -38.34
C GLN A 723 0.31 -9.20 -39.63
N PHE A 724 1.08 -10.29 -39.52
CA PHE A 724 1.48 -11.06 -40.69
C PHE A 724 0.30 -11.69 -41.44
N GLN A 725 -0.66 -12.29 -40.73
CA GLN A 725 -1.82 -12.91 -41.37
C GLN A 725 -2.72 -11.87 -42.04
N LEU A 726 -2.98 -10.72 -41.42
CA LEU A 726 -3.72 -9.63 -42.07
C LEU A 726 -2.99 -9.15 -43.33
N GLY A 727 -1.67 -8.96 -43.23
CA GLY A 727 -0.81 -8.64 -44.36
C GLY A 727 -0.98 -9.61 -45.52
N LYS A 728 -1.00 -10.92 -45.24
CA LYS A 728 -1.23 -11.96 -46.24
C LYS A 728 -2.65 -11.94 -46.82
N ILE A 729 -3.67 -11.77 -45.98
CA ILE A 729 -5.07 -11.77 -46.41
C ILE A 729 -5.34 -10.62 -47.39
N TYR A 730 -4.91 -9.39 -47.04
CA TYR A 730 -5.06 -8.23 -47.93
C TYR A 730 -4.17 -8.29 -49.16
N LEU A 731 -2.99 -8.92 -49.08
CA LEU A 731 -2.10 -9.10 -50.23
C LEU A 731 -2.66 -10.12 -51.23
N ALA A 732 -3.20 -11.23 -50.74
CA ALA A 732 -3.75 -12.30 -51.57
C ALA A 732 -5.08 -11.90 -52.22
N GLY A 733 -5.92 -11.14 -51.51
CA GLY A 733 -7.23 -10.72 -52.02
C GLY A 733 -8.20 -11.89 -52.27
N LYS A 734 -8.03 -13.02 -51.56
CA LYS A 734 -8.86 -14.23 -51.72
C LYS A 734 -10.09 -14.21 -50.82
N GLU A 735 -9.89 -13.86 -49.56
CA GLU A 735 -10.94 -13.78 -48.55
C GLU A 735 -11.62 -12.39 -48.53
N VAL A 736 -10.91 -11.36 -48.99
CA VAL A 736 -11.35 -9.96 -49.07
C VAL A 736 -10.86 -9.32 -50.36
N GLU A 737 -11.36 -8.12 -50.69
CA GLU A 737 -10.79 -7.33 -51.79
C GLU A 737 -9.31 -7.03 -51.52
N GLN A 738 -8.48 -7.15 -52.56
CA GLN A 738 -7.05 -6.89 -52.45
C GLN A 738 -6.79 -5.43 -52.08
N ASP A 739 -6.05 -5.23 -50.98
CA ASP A 739 -5.62 -3.89 -50.55
C ASP A 739 -4.11 -3.92 -50.28
N LYS A 740 -3.34 -3.46 -51.27
CA LYS A 740 -1.87 -3.40 -51.15
C LYS A 740 -1.39 -2.40 -50.09
N ALA A 741 -2.16 -1.36 -49.79
CA ALA A 741 -1.77 -0.37 -48.79
C ALA A 741 -1.91 -0.96 -47.38
N LEU A 742 -3.04 -1.61 -47.09
CA LEU A 742 -3.25 -2.34 -45.83
C LEU A 742 -2.28 -3.52 -45.71
N ALA A 743 -2.04 -4.26 -46.80
CA ALA A 743 -1.04 -5.32 -46.81
C ALA A 743 0.35 -4.78 -46.44
N THR A 744 0.81 -3.71 -47.08
CA THR A 744 2.08 -3.06 -46.78
C THR A 744 2.14 -2.61 -45.32
N HIS A 745 1.08 -1.99 -44.81
CA HIS A 745 1.02 -1.51 -43.43
C HIS A 745 1.24 -2.64 -42.42
N TRP A 746 0.44 -3.70 -42.50
CA TRP A 746 0.51 -4.80 -41.55
C TRP A 746 1.79 -5.64 -41.69
N LEU A 747 2.24 -5.89 -42.93
CA LEU A 747 3.51 -6.59 -43.17
C LEU A 747 4.70 -5.77 -42.62
N SER A 748 4.68 -4.44 -42.75
CA SER A 748 5.75 -3.58 -42.25
C SER A 748 5.86 -3.64 -40.72
N LEU A 749 4.72 -3.62 -40.01
CA LEU A 749 4.70 -3.79 -38.56
C LEU A 749 5.24 -5.16 -38.13
N SER A 750 4.85 -6.23 -38.81
CA SER A 750 5.35 -7.58 -38.51
C SER A 750 6.85 -7.72 -38.81
N ALA A 751 7.31 -7.15 -39.94
CA ALA A 751 8.70 -7.13 -40.37
C ALA A 751 9.61 -6.35 -39.42
N ALA A 752 9.13 -5.23 -38.87
CA ALA A 752 9.84 -4.43 -37.88
C ALA A 752 10.12 -5.19 -36.58
N GLN A 753 9.30 -6.21 -36.28
CA GLN A 753 9.49 -7.13 -35.16
C GLN A 753 10.38 -8.34 -35.52
N GLY A 754 10.97 -8.37 -36.71
CA GLY A 754 11.88 -9.44 -37.17
C GLY A 754 11.22 -10.57 -37.96
N ASN A 755 9.99 -10.41 -38.46
CA ASN A 755 9.34 -11.43 -39.29
C ASN A 755 9.93 -11.43 -40.71
N GLU A 756 10.77 -12.41 -41.00
CA GLU A 756 11.45 -12.52 -42.29
C GLU A 756 10.53 -12.89 -43.46
N TYR A 757 9.42 -13.58 -43.23
CA TYR A 757 8.42 -13.81 -44.29
C TYR A 757 7.73 -12.51 -44.67
N ALA A 758 7.44 -11.67 -43.68
CA ALA A 758 6.85 -10.35 -43.93
C ALA A 758 7.83 -9.47 -44.73
N GLN A 759 9.12 -9.48 -44.37
CA GLN A 759 10.18 -8.81 -45.13
C GLN A 759 10.24 -9.32 -46.59
N LEU A 760 10.25 -10.63 -46.79
CA LEU A 760 10.28 -11.22 -48.14
C LEU A 760 9.05 -10.83 -48.96
N LEU A 761 7.84 -10.81 -48.36
CA LEU A 761 6.64 -10.36 -49.05
C LEU A 761 6.73 -8.88 -49.45
N LEU A 762 7.20 -8.00 -48.56
CA LEU A 762 7.41 -6.58 -48.86
C LEU A 762 8.44 -6.37 -49.98
N GLU A 763 9.52 -7.14 -50.00
CA GLU A 763 10.54 -7.07 -51.05
C GLU A 763 10.01 -7.50 -52.43
N LYS A 764 9.08 -8.47 -52.46
CA LYS A 764 8.63 -9.11 -53.71
C LYS A 764 7.29 -8.59 -54.23
N MET A 765 6.43 -8.02 -53.38
CA MET A 765 5.03 -7.69 -53.70
C MET A 765 4.83 -6.70 -54.85
N ASP A 766 5.82 -5.87 -55.16
CA ASP A 766 5.79 -4.94 -56.30
C ASP A 766 6.42 -5.54 -57.57
N SER A 767 7.30 -6.53 -57.40
CA SER A 767 8.00 -7.19 -58.51
C SER A 767 7.27 -8.41 -59.07
N TYR A 768 6.34 -9.00 -58.30
CA TYR A 768 5.62 -10.23 -58.62
C TYR A 768 4.18 -9.95 -59.03
N ASN A 769 3.69 -10.70 -60.01
CA ASN A 769 2.28 -10.70 -60.37
C ASN A 769 1.45 -11.55 -59.37
N ALA A 770 0.11 -11.48 -59.47
CA ALA A 770 -0.78 -12.15 -58.53
C ALA A 770 -0.53 -13.67 -58.42
N THR A 771 -0.24 -14.35 -59.53
CA THR A 771 0.04 -15.80 -59.56
C THR A 771 1.36 -16.13 -58.87
N GLU A 772 2.39 -15.29 -59.04
CA GLU A 772 3.70 -15.45 -58.40
C GLU A 772 3.61 -15.20 -56.88
N ILE A 773 2.82 -14.21 -56.46
CA ILE A 773 2.54 -13.97 -55.04
C ILE A 773 1.76 -15.15 -54.44
N ASP A 774 0.75 -15.65 -55.14
CA ASP A 774 -0.01 -16.81 -54.70
C ASP A 774 0.88 -18.05 -54.53
N PHE A 775 1.77 -18.32 -55.48
CA PHE A 775 2.72 -19.41 -55.39
C PHE A 775 3.70 -19.22 -54.21
N LEU A 776 4.20 -18.00 -54.00
CA LEU A 776 5.05 -17.67 -52.85
C LEU A 776 4.34 -17.91 -51.51
N LEU A 777 3.06 -17.53 -51.40
CA LEU A 777 2.23 -17.79 -50.22
C LEU A 777 2.00 -19.28 -49.98
N VAL A 778 1.78 -20.07 -51.05
CA VAL A 778 1.65 -21.54 -50.98
C VAL A 778 2.95 -22.18 -50.51
N LEU A 779 4.10 -21.75 -51.04
CA LEU A 779 5.42 -22.24 -50.59
C LEU A 779 5.64 -21.95 -49.11
N MET A 780 5.34 -20.73 -48.65
CA MET A 780 5.41 -20.38 -47.23
C MET A 780 4.52 -21.28 -46.37
N GLN A 781 3.30 -21.60 -46.84
CA GLN A 781 2.39 -22.50 -46.13
C GLN A 781 2.89 -23.95 -46.11
N PHE A 782 3.47 -24.44 -47.21
CA PHE A 782 4.06 -25.78 -47.29
C PHE A 782 5.25 -25.93 -46.34
N PHE A 783 6.18 -24.98 -46.37
CA PHE A 783 7.37 -25.04 -45.52
C PHE A 783 7.06 -24.85 -44.03
N SER A 784 6.06 -24.03 -43.69
CA SER A 784 5.58 -23.91 -42.30
C SER A 784 4.92 -25.20 -41.80
N THR A 785 4.11 -25.89 -42.62
CA THR A 785 3.50 -27.18 -42.24
C THR A 785 4.50 -28.33 -42.12
N GLN A 786 5.53 -28.38 -42.97
CA GLN A 786 6.60 -29.38 -42.86
C GLN A 786 7.42 -29.20 -41.57
N ASN A 787 7.74 -27.95 -41.20
CA ASN A 787 8.45 -27.68 -39.95
C ASN A 787 7.61 -28.04 -38.72
N HIS A 788 6.30 -27.77 -38.73
CA HIS A 788 5.42 -28.18 -37.64
C HIS A 788 5.38 -29.71 -37.43
N ARG A 789 5.46 -30.50 -38.50
CA ARG A 789 5.53 -31.98 -38.39
C ARG A 789 6.86 -32.48 -37.83
N GLN A 790 7.95 -31.75 -38.03
CA GLN A 790 9.29 -32.13 -37.54
C GLN A 790 9.56 -31.63 -36.12
N ASN A 791 8.94 -30.53 -35.70
CA ASN A 791 9.13 -29.88 -34.39
C ASN A 791 7.88 -29.99 -33.49
N GLN A 792 7.33 -31.19 -33.32
CA GLN A 792 6.14 -31.44 -32.48
C GLN A 792 6.31 -31.06 -30.99
N SER A 793 7.53 -30.71 -30.52
CA SER A 793 7.80 -30.32 -29.14
C SER A 793 8.04 -28.81 -28.91
N ARG A 794 8.16 -27.99 -29.97
CA ARG A 794 8.46 -26.55 -29.84
C ARG A 794 7.32 -25.72 -30.39
N ASN A 795 6.44 -25.30 -29.48
CA ASN A 795 5.27 -24.47 -29.74
C ASN A 795 5.61 -22.97 -29.93
N TYR A 796 6.80 -22.65 -30.46
CA TYR A 796 7.23 -21.30 -30.84
C TYR A 796 7.55 -21.26 -32.34
N PRO A 797 7.36 -20.11 -33.02
CA PRO A 797 7.73 -19.98 -34.41
C PRO A 797 9.25 -20.12 -34.55
N LEU A 798 9.65 -20.52 -35.75
CA LEU A 798 11.03 -20.63 -36.21
C LEU A 798 11.87 -19.48 -35.65
N SER A 799 12.95 -19.81 -34.94
CA SER A 799 13.95 -18.82 -34.52
C SER A 799 14.38 -17.97 -35.72
N HIS A 800 14.90 -16.76 -35.50
CA HIS A 800 15.44 -15.92 -36.58
C HIS A 800 16.38 -16.71 -37.52
N LEU A 801 17.19 -17.63 -36.98
CA LEU A 801 18.02 -18.52 -37.80
C LEU A 801 17.22 -19.49 -38.69
N GLU A 802 16.15 -20.07 -38.15
CA GLU A 802 15.30 -21.01 -38.89
C GLU A 802 14.42 -20.27 -39.92
N GLY A 803 13.96 -19.05 -39.60
CA GLY A 803 13.28 -18.14 -40.52
C GLY A 803 14.17 -17.80 -41.70
N HIS A 804 15.43 -17.43 -41.44
CA HIS A 804 16.44 -17.14 -42.45
C HIS A 804 16.76 -18.34 -43.33
N ALA A 805 16.95 -19.52 -42.74
CA ALA A 805 17.19 -20.72 -43.51
C ALA A 805 15.99 -21.07 -44.42
N LEU A 806 14.76 -20.77 -44.00
CA LEU A 806 13.57 -21.01 -44.81
C LEU A 806 13.36 -19.92 -45.88
N ARG A 807 13.67 -18.66 -45.57
CA ARG A 807 13.71 -17.56 -46.54
C ARG A 807 14.69 -17.89 -47.66
N GLU A 808 15.90 -18.32 -47.33
CA GLU A 808 16.91 -18.74 -48.31
C GLU A 808 16.44 -19.95 -49.11
N LYS A 809 15.83 -20.97 -48.50
CA LYS A 809 15.23 -22.11 -49.24
C LYS A 809 14.13 -21.67 -50.21
N ILE A 810 13.30 -20.69 -49.84
CA ILE A 810 12.26 -20.14 -50.71
C ILE A 810 12.89 -19.35 -51.89
N LEU A 811 13.98 -18.63 -51.65
CA LEU A 811 14.73 -17.91 -52.68
C LEU A 811 15.53 -18.85 -53.60
N ASP A 812 16.11 -19.92 -53.06
CA ASP A 812 16.91 -20.93 -53.76
C ASP A 812 16.08 -21.74 -54.75
N LEU A 813 14.77 -21.85 -54.54
CA LEU A 813 13.84 -22.50 -55.48
C LEU A 813 13.69 -21.79 -56.84
N GLN A 814 14.49 -20.75 -57.12
CA GLN A 814 14.61 -20.00 -58.38
C GLN A 814 13.27 -19.86 -59.15
N PHE A 815 12.58 -18.74 -58.90
CA PHE A 815 11.37 -18.30 -59.61
C PHE A 815 11.49 -18.26 -61.16
N GLY A 816 12.69 -18.40 -61.73
CA GLY A 816 12.95 -18.30 -63.18
C GLY A 816 13.41 -19.56 -63.91
N SER A 817 13.76 -20.68 -63.24
CA SER A 817 14.31 -21.86 -63.94
C SER A 817 13.37 -23.07 -64.00
N ILE A 818 12.31 -23.11 -63.19
CA ILE A 818 11.34 -24.23 -63.16
C ILE A 818 10.05 -23.93 -63.95
N MET A 819 9.72 -22.66 -64.25
CA MET A 819 8.50 -22.34 -65.01
C MET A 819 8.72 -21.35 -66.17
N ASN A 820 8.96 -21.91 -67.36
CA ASN A 820 8.64 -21.23 -68.62
C ASN A 820 7.10 -21.25 -68.79
N TRP A 821 6.42 -20.17 -68.41
CA TRP A 821 4.96 -20.02 -68.53
C TRP A 821 4.44 -19.83 -69.97
N ASP A 822 5.32 -19.92 -70.98
CA ASP A 822 4.97 -19.69 -72.39
C ASP A 822 4.57 -20.97 -73.16
N LYS A 823 4.37 -22.09 -72.47
CA LYS A 823 3.85 -23.33 -73.08
C LYS A 823 2.77 -23.94 -72.20
N GLY A 824 1.53 -23.84 -72.66
CA GLY A 824 0.33 -24.36 -71.99
C GLY A 824 0.34 -25.88 -71.81
N GLN A 825 0.97 -26.34 -70.73
CA GLN A 825 0.71 -27.65 -70.15
C GLN A 825 0.45 -27.45 -68.65
N GLY A 826 -0.80 -27.69 -68.26
CA GLY A 826 -1.19 -27.75 -66.86
C GLY A 826 -0.47 -28.91 -66.16
N TYR A 827 -0.21 -28.72 -64.87
CA TYR A 827 0.10 -29.83 -63.97
C TYR A 827 -0.98 -29.93 -62.91
N GLU A 828 -1.57 -31.11 -62.81
CA GLU A 828 -2.41 -31.58 -61.71
C GLU A 828 -1.54 -32.02 -60.52
N ARG A 829 -2.09 -31.71 -59.32
CA ARG A 829 -1.79 -32.19 -57.95
C ARG A 829 -0.57 -31.68 -57.22
#